data_AF-A0A1Q9T8I1-F1
#
_entry.id   AF-A0A1Q9T8I1-F1
#
_cell.length_a   1.000
_cell.length_b   1.000
_cell.length_c   1.000
_cell.angle_alpha   90.00
_cell.angle_beta   90.00
_cell.angle_gamma   90.00
#
_symmetry.space_group_name_H-M   'P 1'
#
loop_
_entity.id
_entity.type
_entity.pdbx_description
1 polymer ?
#
loop_
_entity_poly.entity_id
_entity_poly.type
_entity_poly.pdbx_seq_one_letter_code
_entity_poly.pdbx_strand_id
1 'polypeptide(L)'
;MRRLLGEPAADGRHRGAPTVPASPAAAAAAAAPTTDATAGAAAAGTATVPADGATKETSVSTSDTPPAPTSGVTDEATSGPETPSARPESDAQDVRSEPDGTGDDYGASLIEVERHDGPLSHPPTGDRRAASGSAPVSASGRGASGGYPHAPVPPPEDMQVGALPPGRRTGEEVELAPRPGRSASGWSGEPQGDPEVLRAAAWDEASGSERVVTSRPGDRRPLDEPAGPAAPHTRPLDLDEAADVVDGLHRTPQALLGAHAFEGHVTVRTLQPEATGVEVLLPGGATVPMTHETGGIWVAVLDRESVPAYRLKVSTDTGAHVVDEAYRHGPSLGQTDLHLIGEGRHEELWRALGSHVMTVRDELGEVTGTRFAVWAPHAEAVHVVGDFNGWNGATHALRAHDDVGVWELFVPGVREGAHYKYDITGPDGVRRAKADPMARASEVPPFTNSVVTVSTHRWGDGEWMAARAAGDIHHGPMSVYEVHLGSWRQGLGYTEIADQLVPYVAEMGFTHVELMPVMQHPYGGSWGYHVTGYYAADSRFGHEDGLRYLVDRLHQAGVGVILDWVPGHFATDPWALARFDGTPIYEHPDPRKGWHPEWGSYIFDFGRPEVRNFLVANATYWLEEFHADGLRVDGVASMLYLDYSRDEGQWLPNRHGGRENLEAVALLQEANATAYRRSPGVVMIAEESTSWPGVTAPTDEGGLGFGFKWNMGWMHDTLGYLGASPFTRAHQHHALTFSLVYAFGEKYILPISHDEVVHGKGSLVRKMSGDVWQKFATTRAFLAYQWSHPGKQLLFMGSEFAQAREWADGGSLSWELTEQPEHAGVQALVRDLNRLYAELPALWQIDHHEHGFSWLDANDAGRNQYSYLRWGNEGEDGLRSVVAVVVNFSGIPHHQVHVGLPYGGRWREVLNTDAEVYGGSGQGNLGAVEAVDHGHQGQPFSALVTVPPLGAVWLVPDPLTEEEQAERDEQQRVAAGAGDEAEASDEAEATGSDGRPATATDAADPVDENGVDTDGLDNGSSHADGASRTDDDAGTGELGDGSTEELAHDELPADHPFVTEGGQPIDHEERTTVATLDDGEGDTGADQTDFSRFGVRRREDGAPAPGADTGND
;
A
#
# COMPACT_ATOMS: atom_id res chain seq x y z
N MET A 1 6.55 -6.56 -28.78
CA MET A 1 6.87 -6.71 -30.23
C MET A 1 6.86 -8.17 -30.68
N ARG A 2 6.16 -8.54 -31.77
CA ARG A 2 6.47 -9.75 -32.57
C ARG A 2 5.80 -9.75 -33.96
N ARG A 3 6.52 -9.33 -35.02
CA ARG A 3 6.38 -9.83 -36.43
C ARG A 3 7.31 -9.06 -37.38
N LEU A 4 8.28 -9.76 -37.98
CA LEU A 4 8.89 -9.39 -39.26
C LEU A 4 9.34 -10.68 -39.97
N LEU A 5 8.47 -11.22 -40.82
CA LEU A 5 8.84 -12.18 -41.87
C LEU A 5 7.96 -11.91 -43.10
N GLY A 6 8.59 -11.36 -44.14
CA GLY A 6 8.06 -11.36 -45.50
C GLY A 6 8.97 -12.23 -46.35
N GLU A 7 8.50 -13.43 -46.72
CA GLU A 7 9.11 -14.27 -47.75
C GLU A 7 8.72 -13.72 -49.15
N PRO A 8 9.43 -14.05 -50.27
CA PRO A 8 9.42 -15.43 -50.78
C PRO A 8 10.66 -15.94 -51.57
N ALA A 9 10.81 -17.27 -51.63
CA ALA A 9 11.26 -18.11 -52.78
C ALA A 9 12.62 -17.83 -53.50
N ALA A 10 13.36 -18.80 -54.05
CA ALA A 10 12.97 -20.15 -54.51
C ALA A 10 14.17 -21.13 -54.66
N ASP A 11 13.85 -22.45 -54.60
CA ASP A 11 14.56 -23.61 -55.20
C ASP A 11 16.03 -23.93 -54.76
N GLY A 12 16.51 -25.20 -54.89
CA GLY A 12 17.95 -25.46 -54.66
C GLY A 12 18.54 -26.87 -54.48
N ARG A 13 17.82 -27.87 -53.92
CA ARG A 13 18.21 -29.31 -53.78
C ARG A 13 19.35 -29.75 -52.81
N HIS A 14 19.24 -31.04 -52.44
CA HIS A 14 20.29 -32.02 -52.06
C HIS A 14 20.92 -32.12 -50.65
N ARG A 15 20.44 -33.16 -49.92
CA ARG A 15 21.20 -34.27 -49.27
C ARG A 15 22.48 -33.96 -48.43
N GLY A 16 22.48 -34.34 -47.15
CA GLY A 16 23.68 -34.90 -46.50
C GLY A 16 23.77 -34.79 -44.96
N ALA A 17 23.49 -35.89 -44.25
CA ALA A 17 23.76 -36.11 -42.82
C ALA A 17 25.30 -36.28 -42.54
N PRO A 18 25.84 -36.38 -41.29
CA PRO A 18 25.20 -37.00 -40.10
C PRO A 18 25.52 -36.51 -38.65
N THR A 19 24.52 -36.70 -37.79
CA THR A 19 24.48 -37.11 -36.35
C THR A 19 25.70 -37.02 -35.40
N VAL A 20 25.42 -36.62 -34.14
CA VAL A 20 26.18 -36.98 -32.91
C VAL A 20 25.18 -37.38 -31.79
N PRO A 21 25.40 -38.46 -31.00
CA PRO A 21 24.51 -38.83 -29.89
C PRO A 21 25.17 -39.07 -28.50
N ALA A 22 24.40 -38.74 -27.46
CA ALA A 22 24.30 -39.40 -26.13
C ALA A 22 25.47 -39.38 -25.11
N SER A 23 25.06 -39.46 -23.83
CA SER A 23 25.87 -39.54 -22.59
C SER A 23 26.00 -41.01 -22.10
N PRO A 24 26.87 -41.32 -21.13
CA PRO A 24 26.35 -41.81 -19.84
C PRO A 24 27.13 -41.32 -18.59
N ALA A 25 26.72 -41.79 -17.40
CA ALA A 25 27.12 -41.24 -16.09
C ALA A 25 27.73 -42.28 -15.10
N ALA A 26 28.17 -41.75 -13.95
CA ALA A 26 28.39 -42.40 -12.64
C ALA A 26 29.61 -43.32 -12.41
N ALA A 27 30.43 -42.93 -11.41
CA ALA A 27 31.12 -43.81 -10.44
C ALA A 27 31.67 -42.95 -9.27
N ALA A 28 31.92 -43.55 -8.10
CA ALA A 28 32.49 -42.88 -6.92
C ALA A 28 33.66 -43.69 -6.33
N ALA A 29 34.66 -43.00 -5.75
CA ALA A 29 35.65 -43.55 -4.83
C ALA A 29 36.36 -42.42 -4.06
N ALA A 30 36.88 -42.71 -2.86
CA ALA A 30 37.60 -41.76 -2.02
C ALA A 30 39.09 -42.07 -1.92
N ALA A 31 39.94 -41.05 -1.77
CA ALA A 31 41.25 -41.15 -1.13
C ALA A 31 41.80 -39.75 -0.75
N ALA A 32 42.39 -39.67 0.43
CA ALA A 32 43.33 -38.64 0.88
C ALA A 32 44.47 -39.37 1.64
N PRO A 33 45.46 -38.69 2.25
CA PRO A 33 46.12 -37.43 1.92
C PRO A 33 47.66 -37.62 1.69
N THR A 34 48.39 -36.60 1.22
CA THR A 34 49.85 -36.49 1.41
C THR A 34 50.34 -35.04 1.28
N THR A 35 50.95 -34.53 2.35
CA THR A 35 52.26 -33.80 2.44
C THR A 35 52.75 -32.88 1.30
N ASP A 36 53.52 -31.81 1.51
CA ASP A 36 54.01 -31.00 2.67
C ASP A 36 55.01 -29.94 2.07
N ALA A 37 55.73 -29.18 2.90
CA ALA A 37 57.06 -28.61 2.63
C ALA A 37 57.20 -27.34 1.72
N THR A 38 56.95 -26.18 2.33
CA THR A 38 57.92 -25.07 2.53
C THR A 38 58.70 -24.40 1.37
N ALA A 39 58.50 -23.07 1.27
CA ALA A 39 59.51 -21.99 1.32
C ALA A 39 60.46 -21.66 0.13
N GLY A 40 60.93 -20.39 0.11
CA GLY A 40 61.89 -19.80 -0.85
C GLY A 40 61.22 -18.90 -1.91
N ALA A 41 61.11 -17.57 -1.82
CA ALA A 41 61.92 -16.46 -1.29
C ALA A 41 62.99 -15.88 -2.26
N ALA A 42 63.03 -14.53 -2.29
CA ALA A 42 64.12 -13.63 -2.76
C ALA A 42 64.28 -13.23 -4.25
N ALA A 43 64.06 -11.92 -4.47
CA ALA A 43 65.01 -10.93 -5.04
C ALA A 43 65.09 -10.60 -6.56
N ALA A 44 64.65 -9.36 -6.85
CA ALA A 44 65.39 -8.25 -7.49
C ALA A 44 65.77 -8.24 -9.00
N GLY A 45 65.47 -7.10 -9.63
CA GLY A 45 66.02 -6.62 -10.91
C GLY A 45 65.73 -5.12 -11.09
N THR A 46 66.70 -4.31 -11.55
CA THR A 46 66.68 -2.82 -11.42
C THR A 46 67.13 -2.06 -12.69
N ALA A 47 66.64 -0.81 -12.83
CA ALA A 47 67.07 0.24 -13.79
C ALA A 47 66.68 0.00 -15.29
N THR A 48 66.66 0.99 -16.22
CA THR A 48 67.34 2.31 -16.30
C THR A 48 66.56 3.33 -17.17
N VAL A 49 66.94 4.63 -17.18
CA VAL A 49 66.31 5.84 -17.83
C VAL A 49 67.48 6.82 -18.21
N PRO A 50 67.44 7.88 -19.09
CA PRO A 50 66.33 8.69 -19.67
C PRO A 50 66.53 9.16 -21.16
N ALA A 51 66.02 10.37 -21.53
CA ALA A 51 66.46 11.33 -22.60
C ALA A 51 65.75 11.35 -23.99
N ASP A 52 65.57 12.48 -24.73
CA ASP A 52 65.47 13.94 -24.43
C ASP A 52 65.07 14.77 -25.71
N GLY A 53 64.67 16.06 -25.60
CA GLY A 53 64.49 17.08 -26.69
C GLY A 53 63.02 17.53 -26.98
N ALA A 54 62.56 18.79 -27.12
CA ALA A 54 63.09 20.13 -27.53
C ALA A 54 63.02 20.41 -29.08
N THR A 55 62.65 21.57 -29.68
CA THR A 55 62.57 23.02 -29.29
C THR A 55 61.66 23.91 -30.22
N LYS A 56 61.26 25.12 -29.72
CA LYS A 56 61.21 26.47 -30.39
C LYS A 56 60.02 27.00 -31.27
N GLU A 57 60.03 28.34 -31.43
CA GLU A 57 58.95 29.27 -31.86
C GLU A 57 59.29 30.18 -33.10
N THR A 58 58.38 31.12 -33.43
CA THR A 58 58.47 32.33 -34.30
C THR A 58 58.32 32.13 -35.83
N SER A 59 57.83 33.09 -36.66
CA SER A 59 57.91 34.56 -36.56
C SER A 59 56.88 35.43 -37.37
N VAL A 60 56.53 36.61 -36.81
CA VAL A 60 56.41 37.98 -37.43
C VAL A 60 55.26 38.40 -38.39
N SER A 61 54.39 39.32 -37.88
CA SER A 61 53.75 40.58 -38.40
C SER A 61 53.13 40.69 -39.85
N THR A 62 52.32 41.71 -40.25
CA THR A 62 52.12 43.13 -39.79
C THR A 62 50.79 43.77 -40.28
N SER A 63 50.34 44.85 -39.60
CA SER A 63 49.68 46.11 -40.10
C SER A 63 48.28 46.18 -40.76
N ASP A 64 47.50 47.15 -40.23
CA ASP A 64 46.60 48.15 -40.88
C ASP A 64 45.17 47.83 -41.45
N THR A 65 44.15 48.19 -40.64
CA THR A 65 43.13 49.28 -40.83
C THR A 65 42.99 49.99 -42.22
N PRO A 66 41.84 50.65 -42.57
CA PRO A 66 40.40 50.33 -42.62
C PRO A 66 39.92 50.37 -44.12
N PRO A 67 38.76 50.92 -44.62
CA PRO A 67 37.45 51.36 -44.07
C PRO A 67 36.18 50.92 -44.89
N ALA A 68 35.03 51.56 -44.63
CA ALA A 68 33.78 51.58 -45.43
C ALA A 68 33.88 52.55 -46.66
N PRO A 69 32.83 53.00 -47.44
CA PRO A 69 31.37 53.13 -47.14
C PRO A 69 30.38 52.97 -48.36
N THR A 70 29.17 53.58 -48.26
CA THR A 70 28.21 54.03 -49.34
C THR A 70 27.46 52.95 -50.17
N SER A 71 26.11 52.86 -50.24
CA SER A 71 24.99 53.79 -50.61
C SER A 71 24.79 53.97 -52.13
N GLY A 72 23.58 54.10 -52.73
CA GLY A 72 22.19 54.12 -52.23
C GLY A 72 21.25 53.27 -53.13
N VAL A 73 20.01 53.61 -53.50
CA VAL A 73 19.24 54.89 -53.54
C VAL A 73 17.70 54.59 -53.48
N THR A 74 16.92 55.61 -53.10
CA THR A 74 15.46 55.88 -52.94
C THR A 74 14.44 55.25 -53.95
N ASP A 75 13.11 55.45 -53.94
CA ASP A 75 12.05 56.29 -53.28
C ASP A 75 10.75 55.39 -53.09
N GLU A 76 9.59 55.71 -52.49
CA GLU A 76 8.97 56.89 -51.80
C GLU A 76 7.82 56.42 -50.83
N ALA A 77 7.15 57.36 -50.12
CA ALA A 77 5.71 57.45 -49.73
C ALA A 77 4.90 56.25 -49.15
N THR A 78 4.00 56.39 -48.15
CA THR A 78 3.53 57.52 -47.28
C THR A 78 2.88 57.00 -45.96
N SER A 79 2.51 57.89 -45.01
CA SER A 79 2.28 57.56 -43.58
C SER A 79 0.99 58.09 -42.90
N GLY A 80 0.52 57.38 -41.86
CA GLY A 80 -0.29 57.88 -40.70
C GLY A 80 -1.78 58.24 -40.93
N PRO A 81 -2.50 58.80 -39.91
CA PRO A 81 -2.12 59.02 -38.49
C PRO A 81 -3.24 58.85 -37.39
N GLU A 82 -2.80 58.77 -36.13
CA GLU A 82 -3.29 59.39 -34.85
C GLU A 82 -4.79 59.70 -34.49
N THR A 83 -5.29 59.08 -33.40
CA THR A 83 -6.09 59.69 -32.25
C THR A 83 -7.50 60.35 -32.49
N PRO A 84 -8.20 60.97 -31.50
CA PRO A 84 -8.58 60.62 -30.10
C PRO A 84 -10.13 60.71 -29.82
N SER A 85 -10.63 60.55 -28.56
CA SER A 85 -11.63 61.45 -27.87
C SER A 85 -12.57 60.84 -26.77
N ALA A 86 -12.52 61.43 -25.56
CA ALA A 86 -13.59 61.80 -24.58
C ALA A 86 -14.65 60.83 -23.93
N ARG A 87 -15.14 61.30 -22.76
CA ARG A 87 -16.21 60.83 -21.83
C ARG A 87 -17.64 61.36 -22.25
N PRO A 88 -18.80 61.24 -21.52
CA PRO A 88 -19.02 60.81 -20.10
C PRO A 88 -20.34 60.06 -19.70
N GLU A 89 -20.42 59.73 -18.39
CA GLU A 89 -21.59 59.75 -17.44
C GLU A 89 -22.97 59.13 -17.77
N SER A 90 -23.49 58.29 -16.86
CA SER A 90 -24.70 58.60 -16.05
C SER A 90 -25.03 57.50 -15.01
N ASP A 91 -25.60 57.90 -13.86
CA ASP A 91 -26.11 57.02 -12.79
C ASP A 91 -27.57 56.59 -12.99
N ALA A 92 -27.97 55.43 -12.42
CA ALA A 92 -29.31 55.20 -11.88
C ALA A 92 -29.38 53.96 -10.96
N GLN A 93 -30.17 54.04 -9.89
CA GLN A 93 -30.69 52.91 -9.08
C GLN A 93 -32.04 52.46 -9.73
N ASP A 94 -32.70 51.33 -9.45
CA ASP A 94 -33.19 50.89 -8.13
C ASP A 94 -34.05 49.58 -8.22
N VAL A 95 -34.20 48.89 -7.08
CA VAL A 95 -35.37 48.10 -6.60
C VAL A 95 -36.10 47.02 -7.47
N ARG A 96 -36.00 45.77 -6.96
CA ARG A 96 -37.00 44.66 -6.78
C ARG A 96 -38.19 44.45 -7.75
N SER A 97 -38.41 43.18 -8.10
CA SER A 97 -39.76 42.55 -8.16
C SER A 97 -39.69 41.02 -8.03
N GLU A 98 -40.43 40.45 -7.07
CA GLU A 98 -40.77 39.02 -7.02
C GLU A 98 -42.02 38.73 -7.88
N PRO A 99 -42.27 37.47 -8.26
CA PRO A 99 -43.61 37.00 -8.65
C PRO A 99 -44.14 35.88 -7.73
N ASP A 100 -45.38 36.03 -7.26
CA ASP A 100 -46.11 35.01 -6.49
C ASP A 100 -46.53 33.79 -7.34
N GLY A 101 -46.35 32.60 -6.75
CA GLY A 101 -47.51 31.77 -6.38
C GLY A 101 -48.22 30.88 -7.43
N THR A 102 -47.67 29.68 -7.67
CA THR A 102 -48.42 28.42 -7.80
C THR A 102 -47.55 27.25 -7.30
N GLY A 103 -48.06 26.22 -6.61
CA GLY A 103 -49.45 26.02 -6.18
C GLY A 103 -49.96 24.58 -6.27
N ASP A 104 -49.11 23.56 -6.09
CA ASP A 104 -49.49 22.14 -6.11
C ASP A 104 -49.08 21.43 -4.81
N ASP A 105 -49.90 20.46 -4.39
CA ASP A 105 -49.86 19.82 -3.06
C ASP A 105 -49.70 18.30 -3.22
N TYR A 106 -48.51 17.78 -2.91
CA TYR A 106 -48.21 16.35 -2.92
C TYR A 106 -47.94 15.87 -1.49
N GLY A 107 -48.96 15.23 -0.89
CA GLY A 107 -48.87 14.63 0.43
C GLY A 107 -47.97 13.40 0.47
N ALA A 108 -46.66 13.61 0.59
CA ALA A 108 -45.70 12.54 0.86
C ALA A 108 -45.90 11.99 2.28
N SER A 109 -46.30 10.73 2.42
CA SER A 109 -46.36 10.05 3.71
C SER A 109 -44.94 9.83 4.25
N LEU A 110 -44.62 10.47 5.37
CA LEU A 110 -43.36 10.30 6.09
C LEU A 110 -43.12 8.83 6.43
N ILE A 111 -42.15 8.21 5.75
CA ILE A 111 -41.54 6.96 6.19
C ILE A 111 -40.45 7.36 7.19
N GLU A 112 -40.66 7.08 8.47
CA GLU A 112 -39.59 7.15 9.47
C GLU A 112 -38.60 6.00 9.21
N VAL A 113 -37.56 6.30 8.44
CA VAL A 113 -36.36 5.47 8.38
C VAL A 113 -35.56 5.75 9.64
N GLU A 114 -35.48 4.79 10.58
CA GLU A 114 -34.57 4.85 11.73
C GLU A 114 -33.12 4.76 11.23
N ARG A 115 -32.56 5.92 10.84
CA ARG A 115 -31.13 6.11 10.66
C ARG A 115 -30.48 6.08 12.04
N HIS A 116 -29.56 5.14 12.27
CA HIS A 116 -29.00 4.93 13.61
C HIS A 116 -27.83 5.89 13.94
N ASP A 117 -27.90 7.12 13.43
CA ASP A 117 -26.89 8.18 13.59
C ASP A 117 -27.18 9.04 14.83
N GLY A 118 -26.48 8.77 15.93
CA GLY A 118 -26.58 9.60 17.13
C GLY A 118 -25.69 9.12 18.28
N PRO A 119 -24.87 10.01 18.91
CA PRO A 119 -24.01 9.61 20.01
C PRO A 119 -24.82 9.30 21.27
N LEU A 120 -24.57 8.14 21.88
CA LEU A 120 -25.21 7.74 23.13
C LEU A 120 -24.70 8.60 24.30
N SER A 121 -25.48 9.60 24.68
CA SER A 121 -25.17 10.48 25.81
C SER A 121 -25.25 9.73 27.15
N HIS A 122 -24.22 9.91 27.98
CA HIS A 122 -24.17 9.30 29.32
C HIS A 122 -25.26 9.87 30.25
N PRO A 123 -26.02 9.02 30.97
CA PRO A 123 -26.85 9.49 32.07
C PRO A 123 -25.97 9.96 33.25
N PRO A 124 -26.39 11.00 34.00
CA PRO A 124 -25.57 11.58 35.05
C PRO A 124 -25.41 10.67 36.28
N THR A 125 -24.35 10.92 37.04
CA THR A 125 -23.98 10.16 38.25
C THR A 125 -25.03 10.25 39.35
N GLY A 126 -25.30 9.12 40.00
CA GLY A 126 -26.16 9.01 41.18
C GLY A 126 -25.55 8.08 42.23
N ASP A 127 -25.26 8.62 43.41
CA ASP A 127 -24.55 7.94 44.50
C ASP A 127 -25.17 6.59 44.90
N ARG A 128 -24.31 5.55 45.01
CA ARG A 128 -24.45 4.51 46.05
C ARG A 128 -23.12 3.82 46.36
N ARG A 129 -22.86 3.69 47.66
CA ARG A 129 -21.65 3.10 48.26
C ARG A 129 -21.71 1.57 48.32
N ALA A 130 -20.53 0.97 48.52
CA ALA A 130 -20.28 -0.35 49.12
C ALA A 130 -20.62 -1.59 48.24
N ALA A 131 -19.91 -2.72 48.33
CA ALA A 131 -18.76 -3.09 49.17
C ALA A 131 -17.79 -4.06 48.46
N SER A 132 -16.60 -4.22 49.03
CA SER A 132 -15.65 -5.30 48.75
C SER A 132 -16.15 -6.70 49.14
N GLY A 133 -15.68 -7.76 48.48
CA GLY A 133 -15.54 -9.07 49.14
C GLY A 133 -15.64 -10.33 48.29
N SER A 134 -14.50 -11.02 48.13
CA SER A 134 -14.32 -12.48 48.25
C SER A 134 -15.24 -13.47 47.49
N ALA A 135 -14.60 -14.32 46.68
CA ALA A 135 -15.00 -15.71 46.38
C ALA A 135 -14.91 -16.61 47.67
N PRO A 136 -15.10 -17.96 47.68
CA PRO A 136 -15.14 -18.93 46.56
C PRO A 136 -16.09 -20.16 46.76
N VAL A 137 -15.79 -21.26 46.04
CA VAL A 137 -16.19 -22.68 46.26
C VAL A 137 -17.47 -23.17 45.57
N SER A 138 -17.45 -24.44 45.20
CA SER A 138 -18.38 -25.18 44.32
C SER A 138 -19.14 -26.31 45.03
N ALA A 139 -20.23 -26.80 44.42
CA ALA A 139 -20.63 -28.23 44.46
C ALA A 139 -21.72 -28.59 43.43
N SER A 140 -21.67 -29.84 42.96
CA SER A 140 -22.64 -30.60 42.13
C SER A 140 -24.13 -30.47 42.52
N GLY A 141 -25.13 -30.68 41.64
CA GLY A 141 -25.13 -31.13 40.23
C GLY A 141 -25.83 -32.48 39.98
N ARG A 142 -26.76 -32.56 38.99
CA ARG A 142 -27.31 -33.77 38.30
C ARG A 142 -28.47 -33.40 37.35
N GLY A 143 -28.49 -33.87 36.09
CA GLY A 143 -29.64 -33.67 35.18
C GLY A 143 -29.36 -33.84 33.67
N ALA A 144 -29.14 -35.07 33.20
CA ALA A 144 -29.04 -35.45 31.78
C ALA A 144 -30.45 -35.71 31.17
N SER A 145 -30.74 -35.76 29.86
CA SER A 145 -29.99 -35.49 28.60
C SER A 145 -30.95 -35.66 27.40
N GLY A 146 -30.66 -35.11 26.21
CA GLY A 146 -31.32 -35.51 24.96
C GLY A 146 -30.73 -34.87 23.70
N GLY A 147 -30.45 -35.66 22.66
CA GLY A 147 -29.94 -35.20 21.36
C GLY A 147 -29.61 -36.35 20.39
N TYR A 148 -29.56 -36.05 19.09
CA TYR A 148 -29.21 -36.93 17.95
C TYR A 148 -28.94 -36.04 16.71
N PRO A 149 -28.18 -36.45 15.68
CA PRO A 149 -26.85 -37.09 15.75
C PRO A 149 -25.82 -36.57 14.72
N HIS A 150 -24.52 -36.73 15.00
CA HIS A 150 -23.47 -36.81 13.97
C HIS A 150 -23.02 -38.29 13.80
N ALA A 151 -22.48 -38.63 12.61
CA ALA A 151 -22.03 -39.99 12.28
C ALA A 151 -20.50 -40.07 12.12
N PRO A 152 -19.79 -40.95 12.86
CA PRO A 152 -18.36 -41.20 12.70
C PRO A 152 -18.05 -42.49 11.89
N VAL A 153 -16.86 -42.56 11.29
CA VAL A 153 -16.35 -43.75 10.58
C VAL A 153 -15.17 -44.36 11.36
N PRO A 154 -15.17 -45.67 11.69
CA PRO A 154 -14.09 -46.33 12.43
C PRO A 154 -13.01 -46.96 11.53
N PRO A 155 -11.81 -47.28 12.06
CA PRO A 155 -10.68 -47.83 11.30
C PRO A 155 -10.71 -49.36 11.16
N PRO A 156 -9.99 -49.94 10.18
CA PRO A 156 -9.76 -51.39 10.07
C PRO A 156 -8.29 -51.81 10.32
N GLU A 157 -8.08 -52.82 11.17
CA GLU A 157 -6.90 -53.69 11.14
C GLU A 157 -7.33 -55.17 11.10
N ASP A 158 -6.56 -55.96 10.34
CA ASP A 158 -6.43 -57.42 10.30
C ASP A 158 -7.58 -58.37 10.74
N MET A 159 -7.94 -59.30 9.83
CA MET A 159 -7.57 -60.71 10.06
C MET A 159 -7.61 -61.64 8.83
N GLN A 160 -6.53 -62.41 8.72
CA GLN A 160 -6.40 -63.80 8.20
C GLN A 160 -6.60 -64.12 6.70
N VAL A 161 -5.55 -64.76 6.16
CA VAL A 161 -5.50 -65.45 4.86
C VAL A 161 -5.72 -66.96 5.06
N GLY A 162 -6.53 -67.58 4.19
CA GLY A 162 -6.68 -69.05 4.08
C GLY A 162 -6.41 -69.52 2.65
N ALA A 163 -5.68 -70.63 2.48
CA ALA A 163 -5.16 -71.07 1.17
C ALA A 163 -5.86 -72.32 0.61
N LEU A 164 -5.84 -72.50 -0.73
CA LEU A 164 -5.39 -73.72 -1.45
C LEU A 164 -5.49 -73.54 -3.01
N PRO A 165 -4.77 -74.32 -3.85
CA PRO A 165 -4.67 -74.15 -5.33
C PRO A 165 -5.17 -75.41 -6.12
N PRO A 166 -4.81 -75.68 -7.40
CA PRO A 166 -4.54 -74.84 -8.60
C PRO A 166 -5.41 -75.24 -9.85
N GLY A 167 -5.52 -74.39 -10.90
CA GLY A 167 -6.27 -74.74 -12.14
C GLY A 167 -5.83 -74.01 -13.43
N ARG A 168 -5.52 -74.77 -14.49
CA ARG A 168 -4.93 -74.38 -15.80
C ARG A 168 -5.72 -73.38 -16.68
N ARG A 169 -4.98 -72.54 -17.43
CA ARG A 169 -5.05 -72.16 -18.89
C ARG A 169 -6.43 -72.05 -19.59
N THR A 170 -6.74 -71.10 -20.47
CA THR A 170 -6.00 -70.12 -21.33
C THR A 170 -6.75 -68.77 -21.37
N GLY A 171 -6.22 -67.61 -21.82
CA GLY A 171 -4.88 -67.28 -22.34
C GLY A 171 -4.94 -66.48 -23.65
N GLU A 172 -4.68 -65.17 -23.60
CA GLU A 172 -4.26 -64.28 -24.71
C GLU A 172 -3.62 -62.99 -24.11
N GLU A 173 -2.94 -62.17 -24.92
CA GLU A 173 -1.89 -61.25 -24.45
C GLU A 173 -2.31 -59.78 -24.32
N VAL A 174 -1.96 -59.14 -23.19
CA VAL A 174 -1.36 -57.79 -23.13
C VAL A 174 -0.33 -57.78 -21.99
N GLU A 175 0.85 -57.21 -22.23
CA GLU A 175 1.98 -57.17 -21.29
C GLU A 175 1.87 -55.99 -20.30
N LEU A 176 2.27 -56.16 -19.04
CA LEU A 176 2.06 -55.17 -17.97
C LEU A 176 3.18 -55.17 -16.91
N ALA A 177 4.19 -54.30 -17.07
CA ALA A 177 5.15 -53.87 -16.03
C ALA A 177 6.09 -52.77 -16.56
N PRO A 178 6.74 -51.95 -15.69
CA PRO A 178 6.30 -51.45 -14.38
C PRO A 178 6.26 -49.90 -14.31
N ARG A 179 5.70 -49.32 -13.25
CA ARG A 179 5.80 -47.88 -12.95
C ARG A 179 7.07 -47.58 -12.12
N PRO A 180 7.93 -46.63 -12.53
CA PRO A 180 8.74 -45.82 -11.62
C PRO A 180 7.99 -44.52 -11.23
N GLY A 181 8.40 -43.89 -10.13
CA GLY A 181 7.79 -42.64 -9.64
C GLY A 181 8.19 -41.38 -10.42
N ARG A 182 7.57 -40.24 -10.09
CA ARG A 182 7.99 -38.91 -10.55
C ARG A 182 8.44 -38.05 -9.36
N SER A 183 9.63 -37.50 -9.47
CA SER A 183 10.13 -36.39 -8.66
C SER A 183 9.58 -35.06 -9.17
N ALA A 184 9.48 -34.06 -8.29
CA ALA A 184 9.09 -32.70 -8.66
C ALA A 184 10.29 -31.92 -9.22
N SER A 185 10.52 -32.02 -10.53
CA SER A 185 11.39 -31.10 -11.28
C SER A 185 11.22 -31.27 -12.80
N GLY A 186 11.03 -30.16 -13.53
CA GLY A 186 11.08 -30.13 -15.00
C GLY A 186 9.73 -30.00 -15.69
N TRP A 187 9.32 -28.75 -15.97
CA TRP A 187 8.32 -28.44 -17.00
C TRP A 187 9.02 -28.05 -18.30
N SER A 188 9.51 -29.07 -19.01
CA SER A 188 10.08 -28.96 -20.36
C SER A 188 9.39 -29.96 -21.28
N GLY A 189 8.11 -29.69 -21.57
CA GLY A 189 7.29 -30.49 -22.47
C GLY A 189 6.23 -29.61 -23.11
N GLU A 190 6.18 -29.60 -24.44
CA GLU A 190 5.18 -28.85 -25.21
C GLU A 190 3.78 -29.46 -24.96
N PRO A 191 2.73 -28.64 -24.72
CA PRO A 191 1.37 -29.13 -24.69
C PRO A 191 0.97 -29.71 -26.06
N GLN A 192 0.62 -30.99 -26.11
CA GLN A 192 -0.02 -31.58 -27.30
C GLN A 192 -1.52 -31.27 -27.29
N GLY A 193 -1.84 -30.01 -27.55
CA GLY A 193 -3.17 -29.43 -27.61
C GLY A 193 -3.04 -27.92 -27.79
N ASP A 194 -3.91 -27.33 -28.59
CA ASP A 194 -3.91 -25.88 -28.79
C ASP A 194 -4.22 -25.18 -27.43
N PRO A 195 -3.36 -24.27 -26.95
CA PRO A 195 -3.59 -23.56 -25.70
C PRO A 195 -4.93 -22.80 -25.68
N GLU A 196 -5.41 -22.28 -26.81
CA GLU A 196 -6.72 -21.63 -26.87
C GLU A 196 -7.86 -22.64 -26.66
N VAL A 197 -7.76 -23.84 -27.24
CA VAL A 197 -8.78 -24.90 -27.09
C VAL A 197 -8.78 -25.49 -25.69
N LEU A 198 -7.61 -25.69 -25.07
CA LEU A 198 -7.53 -26.16 -23.69
C LEU A 198 -8.01 -25.09 -22.68
N ARG A 199 -7.73 -23.81 -22.94
CA ARG A 199 -8.23 -22.69 -22.14
C ARG A 199 -9.74 -22.51 -22.30
N ALA A 200 -10.27 -22.64 -23.52
CA ALA A 200 -11.71 -22.61 -23.79
C ALA A 200 -12.45 -23.79 -23.14
N ALA A 201 -11.91 -25.00 -23.19
CA ALA A 201 -12.52 -26.16 -22.53
C ALA A 201 -12.59 -26.00 -21.00
N ALA A 202 -11.52 -25.49 -20.38
CA ALA A 202 -11.53 -25.17 -18.95
C ALA A 202 -12.46 -23.98 -18.62
N TRP A 203 -12.63 -23.03 -19.55
CA TRP A 203 -13.53 -21.89 -19.41
C TRP A 203 -15.01 -22.30 -19.51
N ASP A 204 -15.37 -23.19 -20.43
CA ASP A 204 -16.72 -23.77 -20.54
C ASP A 204 -17.09 -24.63 -19.32
N GLU A 205 -16.10 -25.29 -18.69
CA GLU A 205 -16.30 -26.11 -17.49
C GLU A 205 -16.35 -25.25 -16.20
N ALA A 206 -15.69 -24.08 -16.17
CA ALA A 206 -15.68 -23.15 -15.05
C ALA A 206 -16.77 -22.06 -15.10
N SER A 207 -17.29 -21.71 -16.29
CA SER A 207 -18.27 -20.62 -16.47
C SER A 207 -19.63 -20.90 -15.83
N GLY A 208 -19.92 -22.17 -15.51
CA GLY A 208 -21.24 -22.60 -15.04
C GLY A 208 -22.37 -22.36 -16.04
N SER A 209 -22.06 -22.07 -17.31
CA SER A 209 -23.05 -21.60 -18.27
C SER A 209 -23.91 -22.74 -18.82
N GLU A 210 -24.92 -23.15 -18.04
CA GLU A 210 -26.19 -23.51 -18.66
C GLU A 210 -26.57 -22.40 -19.65
N ARG A 211 -26.99 -22.80 -20.85
CA ARG A 211 -27.12 -21.88 -21.99
C ARG A 211 -28.03 -20.70 -21.65
N VAL A 212 -27.42 -19.53 -21.39
CA VAL A 212 -28.14 -18.25 -21.35
C VAL A 212 -28.89 -18.13 -22.67
N VAL A 213 -30.22 -18.19 -22.59
CA VAL A 213 -31.06 -18.26 -23.79
C VAL A 213 -31.04 -16.89 -24.44
N THR A 214 -30.25 -16.76 -25.51
CA THR A 214 -30.19 -15.55 -26.34
C THR A 214 -31.43 -15.43 -27.24
N SER A 215 -32.61 -15.56 -26.65
CA SER A 215 -33.83 -14.97 -27.20
C SER A 215 -33.68 -13.46 -27.12
N ARG A 216 -33.74 -12.77 -28.26
CA ARG A 216 -33.94 -11.32 -28.25
C ARG A 216 -35.26 -11.02 -27.53
N PRO A 217 -35.32 -10.06 -26.59
CA PRO A 217 -36.58 -9.37 -26.33
C PRO A 217 -36.96 -8.66 -27.64
N GLY A 218 -38.05 -9.11 -28.28
CA GLY A 218 -38.35 -8.70 -29.65
C GLY A 218 -39.62 -9.33 -30.21
N ASP A 219 -39.83 -10.62 -29.94
CA ASP A 219 -41.17 -11.20 -29.95
C ASP A 219 -41.80 -10.97 -28.56
N ARG A 220 -42.24 -9.72 -28.27
CA ARG A 220 -43.17 -9.43 -27.16
C ARG A 220 -44.27 -10.48 -27.22
N ARG A 221 -44.55 -11.19 -26.13
CA ARG A 221 -45.69 -12.11 -26.14
C ARG A 221 -46.97 -11.30 -26.00
N PRO A 222 -47.90 -11.32 -26.97
CA PRO A 222 -49.21 -10.68 -26.79
C PRO A 222 -49.89 -11.36 -25.62
N LEU A 223 -50.13 -10.61 -24.54
CA LEU A 223 -50.90 -11.10 -23.41
C LEU A 223 -52.36 -11.27 -23.84
N ASP A 224 -53.02 -12.33 -23.35
CA ASP A 224 -54.44 -12.53 -23.58
C ASP A 224 -55.24 -11.34 -23.00
N GLU A 225 -56.33 -10.94 -23.67
CA GLU A 225 -57.25 -9.93 -23.14
C GLU A 225 -57.81 -10.40 -21.77
N PRO A 226 -58.05 -9.48 -20.82
CA PRO A 226 -58.45 -9.88 -19.46
C PRO A 226 -59.68 -10.77 -19.42
N ALA A 227 -59.61 -11.84 -18.62
CA ALA A 227 -60.57 -12.96 -18.65
C ALA A 227 -62.02 -12.60 -18.23
N GLY A 228 -62.27 -11.35 -17.84
CA GLY A 228 -63.58 -10.78 -17.55
C GLY A 228 -63.52 -9.26 -17.48
N PRO A 229 -64.68 -8.57 -17.39
CA PRO A 229 -64.70 -7.13 -17.19
C PRO A 229 -64.07 -6.78 -15.84
N ALA A 230 -63.19 -5.78 -15.82
CA ALA A 230 -62.57 -5.27 -14.61
C ALA A 230 -63.62 -4.78 -13.59
N ALA A 231 -63.24 -4.78 -12.32
CA ALA A 231 -64.09 -4.26 -11.25
C ALA A 231 -64.37 -2.76 -11.44
N PRO A 232 -65.49 -2.22 -10.89
CA PRO A 232 -65.70 -0.78 -10.84
C PRO A 232 -64.52 -0.07 -10.20
N HIS A 233 -64.09 1.05 -10.80
CA HIS A 233 -62.98 1.88 -10.33
C HIS A 233 -61.59 1.19 -10.31
N THR A 234 -61.42 0.07 -11.03
CA THR A 234 -60.08 -0.42 -11.38
C THR A 234 -59.38 0.58 -12.30
N ARG A 235 -58.18 1.04 -11.94
CA ARG A 235 -57.31 1.81 -12.85
C ARG A 235 -57.08 0.98 -14.13
N PRO A 236 -57.28 1.53 -15.35
CA PRO A 236 -57.10 0.79 -16.59
C PRO A 236 -55.75 0.06 -16.68
N LEU A 237 -55.75 -1.05 -17.42
CA LEU A 237 -54.56 -1.79 -17.83
C LEU A 237 -54.27 -1.44 -19.30
N ASP A 238 -53.06 -0.99 -19.61
CA ASP A 238 -52.56 -1.03 -20.98
C ASP A 238 -51.89 -2.40 -21.21
N LEU A 239 -52.22 -3.08 -22.31
CA LEU A 239 -51.71 -4.43 -22.59
C LEU A 239 -50.27 -4.43 -23.11
N ASP A 240 -49.78 -3.33 -23.70
CA ASP A 240 -48.36 -3.19 -24.04
C ASP A 240 -47.53 -2.88 -22.78
N GLU A 241 -48.03 -2.03 -21.85
CA GLU A 241 -47.41 -1.80 -20.53
C GLU A 241 -47.36 -3.13 -19.72
N ALA A 242 -48.47 -3.88 -19.72
CA ALA A 242 -48.56 -5.18 -19.07
C ALA A 242 -47.60 -6.21 -19.67
N ALA A 243 -47.46 -6.26 -21.00
CA ALA A 243 -46.52 -7.16 -21.67
C ALA A 243 -45.07 -6.83 -21.31
N ASP A 244 -44.68 -5.55 -21.34
CA ASP A 244 -43.33 -5.13 -20.95
C ASP A 244 -43.06 -5.39 -19.45
N VAL A 245 -44.07 -5.32 -18.58
CA VAL A 245 -43.92 -5.68 -17.15
C VAL A 245 -43.77 -7.20 -16.97
N VAL A 246 -44.52 -8.03 -17.71
CA VAL A 246 -44.46 -9.50 -17.62
C VAL A 246 -43.20 -10.09 -18.25
N ASP A 247 -42.75 -9.54 -19.39
CA ASP A 247 -41.51 -9.96 -20.08
C ASP A 247 -40.23 -9.36 -19.43
N GLY A 248 -40.36 -8.49 -18.41
CA GLY A 248 -39.22 -7.92 -17.68
C GLY A 248 -38.44 -6.85 -18.46
N LEU A 249 -39.16 -5.97 -19.16
CA LEU A 249 -38.65 -4.91 -20.03
C LEU A 249 -39.09 -3.50 -19.61
N HIS A 250 -40.07 -3.39 -18.70
CA HIS A 250 -40.60 -2.09 -18.28
C HIS A 250 -39.66 -1.35 -17.31
N ARG A 251 -39.23 -0.13 -17.66
CA ARG A 251 -38.27 0.68 -16.86
C ARG A 251 -38.77 1.09 -15.48
N THR A 252 -40.08 1.19 -15.31
CA THR A 252 -40.73 1.68 -14.09
C THR A 252 -41.88 0.75 -13.69
N PRO A 253 -41.61 -0.51 -13.27
CA PRO A 253 -42.67 -1.49 -13.01
C PRO A 253 -43.71 -1.02 -11.97
N GLN A 254 -43.30 -0.18 -11.03
CA GLN A 254 -44.17 0.48 -10.04
C GLN A 254 -45.18 1.46 -10.65
N ALA A 255 -45.06 1.82 -11.94
CA ALA A 255 -46.10 2.56 -12.65
C ALA A 255 -47.37 1.71 -12.80
N LEU A 256 -47.26 0.38 -12.89
CA LEU A 256 -48.39 -0.54 -13.01
C LEU A 256 -48.61 -1.38 -11.74
N LEU A 257 -47.53 -1.89 -11.15
CA LEU A 257 -47.52 -2.72 -9.94
C LEU A 257 -47.57 -1.86 -8.66
N GLY A 258 -47.86 -2.49 -7.52
CA GLY A 258 -48.05 -1.79 -6.25
C GLY A 258 -49.49 -1.30 -6.07
N ALA A 259 -49.69 -0.24 -5.27
CA ALA A 259 -51.01 0.29 -4.95
C ALA A 259 -51.16 1.74 -5.43
N HIS A 260 -52.25 1.99 -6.16
CA HIS A 260 -52.49 3.23 -6.91
C HIS A 260 -53.87 3.80 -6.60
N ALA A 261 -53.92 5.06 -6.16
CA ALA A 261 -55.19 5.78 -5.98
C ALA A 261 -55.80 6.15 -7.35
N PHE A 262 -57.08 5.82 -7.55
CA PHE A 262 -57.81 6.05 -8.80
C PHE A 262 -59.32 6.15 -8.52
N GLU A 263 -59.99 7.20 -9.02
CA GLU A 263 -61.43 7.44 -8.81
C GLU A 263 -61.93 7.29 -7.35
N GLY A 264 -61.14 7.75 -6.37
CA GLY A 264 -61.48 7.64 -4.93
C GLY A 264 -61.34 6.24 -4.32
N HIS A 265 -60.81 5.29 -5.09
CA HIS A 265 -60.51 3.92 -4.68
C HIS A 265 -59.00 3.66 -4.78
N VAL A 266 -58.51 2.53 -4.25
CA VAL A 266 -57.12 2.08 -4.47
C VAL A 266 -57.11 0.79 -5.28
N THR A 267 -56.51 0.83 -6.47
CA THR A 267 -56.21 -0.36 -7.27
C THR A 267 -54.86 -0.92 -6.82
N VAL A 268 -54.84 -2.20 -6.42
CA VAL A 268 -53.61 -2.94 -6.07
C VAL A 268 -53.31 -3.95 -7.17
N ARG A 269 -52.08 -3.92 -7.70
CA ARG A 269 -51.56 -4.91 -8.67
C ARG A 269 -50.26 -5.55 -8.18
N THR A 270 -50.08 -6.82 -8.54
CA THR A 270 -48.89 -7.63 -8.25
C THR A 270 -48.62 -8.61 -9.37
N LEU A 271 -47.35 -8.92 -9.66
CA LEU A 271 -46.95 -9.94 -10.62
C LEU A 271 -46.62 -11.23 -9.87
N GLN A 272 -47.47 -12.24 -9.99
CA GLN A 272 -47.34 -13.54 -9.32
C GLN A 272 -47.60 -14.67 -10.34
N PRO A 273 -46.61 -15.00 -11.21
CA PRO A 273 -46.83 -15.92 -12.33
C PRO A 273 -47.19 -17.36 -11.94
N GLU A 274 -46.71 -17.83 -10.79
CA GLU A 274 -46.92 -19.19 -10.28
C GLU A 274 -48.05 -19.30 -9.24
N ALA A 275 -48.79 -18.21 -8.99
CA ALA A 275 -49.87 -18.22 -8.03
C ALA A 275 -51.13 -18.91 -8.57
N THR A 276 -51.78 -19.71 -7.73
CA THR A 276 -53.13 -20.26 -7.94
C THR A 276 -54.22 -19.36 -7.33
N GLY A 277 -53.84 -18.40 -6.48
CA GLY A 277 -54.71 -17.36 -5.94
C GLY A 277 -53.95 -16.36 -5.08
N VAL A 278 -54.34 -15.09 -5.11
CA VAL A 278 -53.73 -14.03 -4.28
C VAL A 278 -54.82 -13.26 -3.53
N GLU A 279 -54.54 -12.89 -2.28
CA GLU A 279 -55.39 -11.98 -1.48
C GLU A 279 -54.57 -10.80 -0.94
N VAL A 280 -55.12 -9.59 -0.97
CA VAL A 280 -54.57 -8.43 -0.25
C VAL A 280 -54.94 -8.58 1.24
N LEU A 281 -53.94 -8.58 2.12
CA LEU A 281 -54.10 -8.63 3.57
C LEU A 281 -53.97 -7.21 4.16
N LEU A 282 -54.97 -6.78 4.92
CA LEU A 282 -55.11 -5.43 5.48
C LEU A 282 -55.00 -5.41 7.02
N PRO A 283 -54.73 -4.23 7.63
CA PRO A 283 -54.80 -4.01 9.06
C PRO A 283 -56.07 -4.58 9.71
N GLY A 284 -55.90 -5.21 10.88
CA GLY A 284 -56.96 -5.97 11.54
C GLY A 284 -57.21 -7.39 10.98
N GLY A 285 -56.47 -7.82 9.96
CA GLY A 285 -56.50 -9.19 9.44
C GLY A 285 -57.62 -9.47 8.43
N ALA A 286 -58.24 -8.43 7.87
CA ALA A 286 -59.17 -8.58 6.76
C ALA A 286 -58.43 -8.93 5.46
N THR A 287 -58.99 -9.82 4.64
CA THR A 287 -58.46 -10.12 3.30
C THR A 287 -59.43 -9.71 2.20
N VAL A 288 -58.89 -9.29 1.06
CA VAL A 288 -59.62 -8.99 -0.18
C VAL A 288 -59.04 -9.86 -1.31
N PRO A 289 -59.82 -10.77 -1.92
CA PRO A 289 -59.31 -11.62 -3.00
C PRO A 289 -58.99 -10.80 -4.25
N MET A 290 -57.87 -11.12 -4.89
CA MET A 290 -57.46 -10.54 -6.17
C MET A 290 -57.99 -11.42 -7.32
N THR A 291 -58.29 -10.78 -8.45
CA THR A 291 -58.62 -11.46 -9.71
C THR A 291 -57.36 -11.52 -10.57
N HIS A 292 -57.07 -12.65 -11.21
CA HIS A 292 -56.03 -12.73 -12.26
C HIS A 292 -56.49 -11.89 -13.46
N GLU A 293 -55.69 -10.92 -13.88
CA GLU A 293 -56.04 -9.98 -14.94
C GLU A 293 -55.53 -10.51 -16.28
N THR A 294 -54.22 -10.65 -16.44
CA THR A 294 -53.55 -11.36 -17.54
C THR A 294 -52.07 -11.60 -17.20
N GLY A 295 -51.37 -12.50 -17.91
CA GLY A 295 -49.90 -12.67 -17.85
C GLY A 295 -49.27 -13.09 -16.50
N GLY A 296 -50.06 -13.28 -15.45
CA GLY A 296 -49.57 -13.46 -14.07
C GLY A 296 -49.76 -12.21 -13.19
N ILE A 297 -50.27 -11.11 -13.76
CA ILE A 297 -50.71 -9.92 -13.01
C ILE A 297 -52.04 -10.24 -12.32
N TRP A 298 -52.12 -9.94 -11.02
CA TRP A 298 -53.34 -10.02 -10.21
C TRP A 298 -53.76 -8.61 -9.78
N VAL A 299 -55.07 -8.34 -9.76
CA VAL A 299 -55.65 -7.03 -9.42
C VAL A 299 -56.75 -7.12 -8.36
N ALA A 300 -56.78 -6.17 -7.44
CA ALA A 300 -57.89 -5.91 -6.53
C ALA A 300 -58.17 -4.40 -6.43
N VAL A 301 -59.42 -4.05 -6.08
CA VAL A 301 -59.83 -2.67 -5.79
C VAL A 301 -60.27 -2.58 -4.34
N LEU A 302 -59.76 -1.59 -3.62
CA LEU A 302 -60.06 -1.29 -2.23
C LEU A 302 -60.93 -0.04 -2.13
N ASP A 303 -61.99 -0.12 -1.32
CA ASP A 303 -62.88 1.00 -0.96
C ASP A 303 -62.16 1.96 0.03
N ARG A 304 -61.19 2.71 -0.49
CA ARG A 304 -60.28 3.62 0.22
C ARG A 304 -59.80 4.74 -0.71
N GLU A 305 -59.80 5.98 -0.22
CA GLU A 305 -59.25 7.14 -0.94
C GLU A 305 -57.71 7.19 -0.92
N SER A 306 -57.08 6.64 0.14
CA SER A 306 -55.62 6.60 0.33
C SER A 306 -55.09 5.17 0.39
N VAL A 307 -53.83 4.98 -0.03
CA VAL A 307 -53.14 3.69 -0.01
C VAL A 307 -52.94 3.23 1.45
N PRO A 308 -53.52 2.10 1.87
CA PRO A 308 -53.29 1.56 3.22
C PRO A 308 -51.97 0.79 3.28
N ALA A 309 -51.48 0.54 4.50
CA ALA A 309 -50.53 -0.56 4.69
C ALA A 309 -51.19 -1.88 4.25
N TYR A 310 -50.46 -2.72 3.51
CA TYR A 310 -50.94 -4.05 3.12
C TYR A 310 -49.79 -5.05 2.99
N ARG A 311 -50.15 -6.33 2.98
CA ARG A 311 -49.30 -7.46 2.57
C ARG A 311 -50.06 -8.28 1.54
N LEU A 312 -49.38 -9.20 0.85
CA LEU A 312 -50.03 -10.15 -0.05
C LEU A 312 -50.01 -11.54 0.58
N LYS A 313 -51.13 -12.24 0.52
CA LYS A 313 -51.22 -13.67 0.82
C LYS A 313 -51.26 -14.42 -0.51
N VAL A 314 -50.13 -14.94 -0.93
CA VAL A 314 -49.95 -15.66 -2.19
C VAL A 314 -50.15 -17.15 -1.94
N SER A 315 -51.00 -17.79 -2.76
CA SER A 315 -51.25 -19.23 -2.74
C SER A 315 -50.66 -19.86 -4.00
N THR A 316 -49.90 -20.93 -3.84
CA THR A 316 -49.28 -21.74 -4.89
C THR A 316 -49.60 -23.22 -4.67
N ASP A 317 -49.16 -24.10 -5.57
CA ASP A 317 -49.30 -25.56 -5.39
C ASP A 317 -48.57 -26.11 -4.14
N THR A 318 -47.60 -25.37 -3.59
CA THR A 318 -46.86 -25.76 -2.38
C THR A 318 -47.46 -25.22 -1.09
N GLY A 319 -48.30 -24.18 -1.13
CA GLY A 319 -49.03 -23.66 0.02
C GLY A 319 -49.41 -22.18 -0.09
N ALA A 320 -50.00 -21.64 0.98
CA ALA A 320 -50.26 -20.21 1.11
C ALA A 320 -49.25 -19.56 2.05
N HIS A 321 -48.63 -18.47 1.61
CA HIS A 321 -47.62 -17.72 2.33
C HIS A 321 -47.94 -16.21 2.30
N VAL A 322 -47.48 -15.46 3.30
CA VAL A 322 -47.65 -14.01 3.36
C VAL A 322 -46.33 -13.35 3.01
N VAL A 323 -46.34 -12.48 2.02
CA VAL A 323 -45.20 -11.68 1.55
C VAL A 323 -45.51 -10.20 1.71
N ASP A 324 -44.47 -9.39 1.87
CA ASP A 324 -44.56 -7.97 1.57
C ASP A 324 -44.14 -7.72 0.12
N GLU A 325 -44.80 -6.77 -0.54
CA GLU A 325 -44.64 -6.52 -1.98
C GLU A 325 -43.55 -5.48 -2.21
N ALA A 326 -42.61 -5.73 -3.13
CA ALA A 326 -41.51 -4.82 -3.41
C ALA A 326 -42.01 -3.49 -4.01
N TYR A 327 -43.02 -3.55 -4.88
CA TYR A 327 -43.56 -2.37 -5.57
C TYR A 327 -44.51 -1.50 -4.73
N ARG A 328 -44.85 -1.89 -3.50
CA ARG A 328 -45.56 -0.99 -2.56
C ARG A 328 -44.63 -0.08 -1.76
N HIS A 329 -43.32 -0.32 -1.83
CA HIS A 329 -42.32 0.57 -1.26
C HIS A 329 -41.96 1.66 -2.28
N GLY A 330 -41.88 2.90 -1.80
CA GLY A 330 -41.47 4.05 -2.62
C GLY A 330 -39.98 4.00 -3.00
N PRO A 331 -39.48 4.99 -3.76
CA PRO A 331 -38.05 5.22 -3.90
C PRO A 331 -37.37 5.30 -2.53
N SER A 332 -36.17 4.72 -2.41
CA SER A 332 -35.39 4.64 -1.18
C SER A 332 -34.04 5.37 -1.26
N LEU A 333 -33.77 6.01 -2.41
CA LEU A 333 -32.75 7.04 -2.58
C LEU A 333 -33.39 8.43 -2.46
N GLY A 334 -32.72 9.35 -1.76
CA GLY A 334 -33.11 10.74 -1.66
C GLY A 334 -32.80 11.53 -2.93
N GLN A 335 -33.55 12.63 -3.16
CA GLN A 335 -33.29 13.54 -4.28
C GLN A 335 -31.89 14.18 -4.20
N THR A 336 -31.36 14.40 -2.98
CA THR A 336 -29.97 14.85 -2.78
C THR A 336 -28.95 13.81 -3.22
N ASP A 337 -29.18 12.54 -2.88
CA ASP A 337 -28.29 11.43 -3.23
C ASP A 337 -28.23 11.28 -4.76
N LEU A 338 -29.39 11.25 -5.41
CA LEU A 338 -29.52 11.19 -6.87
C LEU A 338 -28.84 12.40 -7.55
N HIS A 339 -29.05 13.62 -7.05
CA HIS A 339 -28.41 14.83 -7.57
C HIS A 339 -26.88 14.79 -7.48
N LEU A 340 -26.32 14.37 -6.33
CA LEU A 340 -24.86 14.26 -6.15
C LEU A 340 -24.25 13.12 -6.98
N ILE A 341 -25.00 12.03 -7.23
CA ILE A 341 -24.60 10.98 -8.18
C ILE A 341 -24.57 11.56 -9.60
N GLY A 342 -25.59 12.32 -10.00
CA GLY A 342 -25.67 12.96 -11.33
C GLY A 342 -24.59 14.03 -11.58
N GLU A 343 -24.11 14.73 -10.54
CA GLU A 343 -22.93 15.59 -10.66
C GLU A 343 -21.59 14.83 -10.65
N GLY A 344 -21.59 13.55 -10.24
CA GLY A 344 -20.37 12.79 -9.98
C GLY A 344 -19.57 13.35 -8.80
N ARG A 345 -20.26 13.69 -7.70
CA ARG A 345 -19.70 14.35 -6.50
C ARG A 345 -20.24 13.80 -5.17
N HIS A 346 -20.78 12.59 -5.17
CA HIS A 346 -21.31 11.92 -3.99
C HIS A 346 -20.18 11.23 -3.20
N GLU A 347 -19.58 11.95 -2.25
CA GLU A 347 -18.41 11.49 -1.46
C GLU A 347 -18.63 10.17 -0.72
N GLU A 348 -19.86 9.87 -0.29
CA GLU A 348 -20.22 8.64 0.44
C GLU A 348 -20.98 7.65 -0.46
N LEU A 349 -20.55 7.47 -1.71
CA LEU A 349 -21.30 6.74 -2.75
C LEU A 349 -21.75 5.34 -2.32
N TRP A 350 -20.93 4.65 -1.51
CA TRP A 350 -21.22 3.33 -0.96
C TRP A 350 -22.42 3.28 -0.01
N ARG A 351 -22.90 4.43 0.50
CA ARG A 351 -24.12 4.54 1.33
C ARG A 351 -25.39 4.77 0.51
N ALA A 352 -25.25 5.13 -0.76
CA ALA A 352 -26.36 5.26 -1.71
C ALA A 352 -26.50 4.01 -2.59
N LEU A 353 -25.43 3.66 -3.32
CA LEU A 353 -25.42 2.51 -4.23
C LEU A 353 -25.03 1.20 -3.51
N GLY A 354 -25.22 0.07 -4.19
CA GLY A 354 -24.96 -1.28 -3.69
C GLY A 354 -26.16 -1.92 -2.98
N SER A 355 -25.91 -3.04 -2.29
CA SER A 355 -26.90 -3.70 -1.42
C SER A 355 -26.85 -3.19 0.03
N HIS A 356 -28.01 -2.86 0.58
CA HIS A 356 -28.17 -2.29 1.93
C HIS A 356 -29.36 -2.92 2.65
N VAL A 357 -29.11 -3.62 3.77
CA VAL A 357 -30.18 -4.14 4.63
C VAL A 357 -30.82 -2.98 5.38
N MET A 358 -32.14 -2.83 5.27
CA MET A 358 -32.88 -1.76 5.95
C MET A 358 -34.23 -2.27 6.46
N THR A 359 -34.73 -1.66 7.54
CA THR A 359 -36.06 -1.96 8.10
C THR A 359 -37.00 -0.79 7.89
N VAL A 360 -38.18 -1.07 7.32
CA VAL A 360 -39.29 -0.14 7.14
C VAL A 360 -40.41 -0.53 8.11
N ARG A 361 -41.15 0.43 8.64
CA ARG A 361 -42.22 0.21 9.63
C ARG A 361 -43.55 0.79 9.16
N ASP A 362 -44.62 0.00 9.30
CA ASP A 362 -45.99 0.41 8.96
C ASP A 362 -47.03 -0.17 9.96
N GLU A 363 -48.33 0.05 9.69
CA GLU A 363 -49.44 -0.41 10.55
C GLU A 363 -49.52 -1.95 10.71
N LEU A 364 -48.87 -2.71 9.83
CA LEU A 364 -48.79 -4.18 9.89
C LEU A 364 -47.47 -4.67 10.54
N GLY A 365 -46.58 -3.75 10.93
CA GLY A 365 -45.36 -4.04 11.70
C GLY A 365 -44.08 -3.62 10.98
N GLU A 366 -42.97 -4.21 11.40
CA GLU A 366 -41.64 -3.98 10.83
C GLU A 366 -41.33 -4.98 9.71
N VAL A 367 -40.70 -4.49 8.64
CA VAL A 367 -40.26 -5.26 7.48
C VAL A 367 -38.81 -4.92 7.19
N THR A 368 -37.91 -5.83 7.55
CA THR A 368 -36.53 -5.79 7.04
C THR A 368 -36.48 -6.43 5.66
N GLY A 369 -35.71 -5.81 4.77
CA GLY A 369 -35.35 -6.30 3.45
C GLY A 369 -34.02 -5.71 3.01
N THR A 370 -33.70 -5.82 1.73
CA THR A 370 -32.49 -5.21 1.15
C THR A 370 -32.87 -4.23 0.06
N ARG A 371 -32.40 -2.98 0.16
CA ARG A 371 -32.33 -2.06 -0.99
C ARG A 371 -31.17 -2.49 -1.86
N PHE A 372 -31.42 -2.65 -3.15
CA PHE A 372 -30.42 -2.74 -4.18
C PHE A 372 -30.45 -1.46 -5.01
N ALA A 373 -29.30 -0.88 -5.31
CA ALA A 373 -29.18 0.32 -6.13
C ALA A 373 -27.93 0.28 -7.01
N VAL A 374 -28.08 0.47 -8.33
CA VAL A 374 -26.98 0.32 -9.30
C VAL A 374 -27.06 1.35 -10.42
N TRP A 375 -25.92 1.86 -10.85
CA TRP A 375 -25.80 2.76 -11.99
C TRP A 375 -25.62 1.95 -13.29
N ALA A 376 -26.57 2.10 -14.22
CA ALA A 376 -26.62 1.41 -15.52
C ALA A 376 -27.40 2.27 -16.54
N PRO A 377 -26.84 3.42 -16.95
CA PRO A 377 -27.58 4.49 -17.63
C PRO A 377 -28.14 4.11 -19.01
N HIS A 378 -27.52 3.15 -19.71
CA HIS A 378 -27.95 2.74 -21.05
C HIS A 378 -28.65 1.38 -21.08
N ALA A 379 -28.86 0.74 -19.92
CA ALA A 379 -29.66 -0.48 -19.81
C ALA A 379 -31.11 -0.23 -20.26
N GLU A 380 -31.72 -1.20 -20.93
CA GLU A 380 -33.15 -1.21 -21.25
C GLU A 380 -33.98 -1.61 -20.03
N ALA A 381 -33.52 -2.63 -19.29
CA ALA A 381 -34.10 -3.12 -18.04
C ALA A 381 -33.03 -3.74 -17.12
N VAL A 382 -33.23 -3.64 -15.81
CA VAL A 382 -32.36 -4.22 -14.77
C VAL A 382 -33.21 -5.00 -13.77
N HIS A 383 -32.75 -6.17 -13.36
CA HIS A 383 -33.37 -6.99 -12.31
C HIS A 383 -32.34 -7.34 -11.25
N VAL A 384 -32.76 -7.59 -10.01
CA VAL A 384 -31.91 -8.29 -9.04
C VAL A 384 -32.27 -9.76 -9.05
N VAL A 385 -31.25 -10.62 -9.25
CA VAL A 385 -31.38 -12.08 -9.26
C VAL A 385 -30.52 -12.66 -8.14
N GLY A 386 -31.01 -13.70 -7.48
CA GLY A 386 -30.31 -14.30 -6.35
C GLY A 386 -30.95 -15.60 -5.86
N ASP A 387 -30.35 -16.20 -4.84
CA ASP A 387 -30.89 -17.39 -4.19
C ASP A 387 -32.33 -17.17 -3.65
N PHE A 388 -32.63 -15.98 -3.14
CA PHE A 388 -33.96 -15.57 -2.68
C PHE A 388 -35.06 -15.55 -3.75
N ASN A 389 -34.72 -15.52 -5.04
CA ASN A 389 -35.69 -15.60 -6.15
C ASN A 389 -35.37 -16.71 -7.16
N GLY A 390 -34.57 -17.71 -6.77
CA GLY A 390 -34.21 -18.84 -7.63
C GLY A 390 -33.44 -18.44 -8.89
N TRP A 391 -32.72 -17.31 -8.82
CA TRP A 391 -32.03 -16.64 -9.94
C TRP A 391 -32.95 -16.18 -11.06
N ASN A 392 -34.25 -16.00 -10.80
CA ASN A 392 -35.23 -15.50 -11.76
C ASN A 392 -35.70 -14.07 -11.41
N GLY A 393 -35.30 -13.12 -12.25
CA GLY A 393 -35.56 -11.70 -12.03
C GLY A 393 -37.00 -11.23 -12.30
N ALA A 394 -37.89 -12.08 -12.86
CA ALA A 394 -39.19 -11.65 -13.40
C ALA A 394 -40.09 -10.87 -12.41
N THR A 395 -40.01 -11.14 -11.11
CA THR A 395 -40.75 -10.42 -10.07
C THR A 395 -39.96 -9.28 -9.42
N HIS A 396 -38.68 -9.11 -9.75
CA HIS A 396 -37.71 -8.23 -9.09
C HIS A 396 -37.00 -7.29 -10.08
N ALA A 397 -37.76 -6.70 -11.00
CA ALA A 397 -37.30 -5.63 -11.89
C ALA A 397 -37.12 -4.32 -11.10
N LEU A 398 -35.96 -3.68 -11.26
CA LEU A 398 -35.66 -2.40 -10.61
C LEU A 398 -36.39 -1.25 -11.31
N ARG A 399 -36.62 -0.15 -10.60
CA ARG A 399 -37.13 1.10 -11.17
C ARG A 399 -35.99 2.01 -11.58
N ALA A 400 -36.05 2.55 -12.80
CA ALA A 400 -35.12 3.56 -13.28
C ALA A 400 -35.42 4.96 -12.70
N HIS A 401 -34.36 5.68 -12.36
CA HIS A 401 -34.31 7.13 -12.19
C HIS A 401 -33.61 7.71 -13.44
N ASP A 402 -34.39 7.90 -14.51
CA ASP A 402 -33.87 8.15 -15.86
C ASP A 402 -32.97 9.40 -15.97
N ASP A 403 -33.19 10.44 -15.15
CA ASP A 403 -32.38 11.67 -15.13
C ASP A 403 -30.91 11.43 -14.70
N VAL A 404 -30.61 10.32 -14.02
CA VAL A 404 -29.28 9.99 -13.47
C VAL A 404 -28.79 8.57 -13.81
N GLY A 405 -29.61 7.77 -14.49
CA GLY A 405 -29.24 6.41 -14.91
C GLY A 405 -29.09 5.38 -13.78
N VAL A 406 -29.62 5.68 -12.59
CA VAL A 406 -29.61 4.79 -11.42
C VAL A 406 -30.88 3.95 -11.40
N TRP A 407 -30.75 2.67 -11.09
CA TRP A 407 -31.83 1.71 -10.91
C TRP A 407 -31.91 1.30 -9.44
N GLU A 408 -33.10 1.20 -8.84
CA GLU A 408 -33.26 0.70 -7.47
C GLU A 408 -34.45 -0.26 -7.26
N LEU A 409 -34.36 -1.09 -6.21
CA LEU A 409 -35.51 -1.78 -5.62
C LEU A 409 -35.24 -2.14 -4.16
N PHE A 410 -36.18 -1.86 -3.27
CA PHE A 410 -36.23 -2.51 -1.95
C PHE A 410 -36.97 -3.85 -2.07
N VAL A 411 -36.28 -4.94 -1.71
CA VAL A 411 -36.83 -6.29 -1.72
C VAL A 411 -37.05 -6.77 -0.28
N PRO A 412 -38.30 -6.85 0.20
CA PRO A 412 -38.62 -7.37 1.53
C PRO A 412 -38.09 -8.78 1.77
N GLY A 413 -37.73 -9.08 3.02
CA GLY A 413 -37.36 -10.44 3.44
C GLY A 413 -35.93 -10.88 3.08
N VAL A 414 -35.28 -10.25 2.09
CA VAL A 414 -33.85 -10.45 1.80
C VAL A 414 -33.02 -9.94 2.98
N ARG A 415 -31.94 -10.67 3.31
CA ARG A 415 -31.07 -10.43 4.47
C ARG A 415 -29.60 -10.51 4.06
N GLU A 416 -28.75 -10.18 5.02
CA GLU A 416 -27.36 -10.61 5.08
C GLU A 416 -27.18 -12.09 4.72
N GLY A 417 -26.09 -12.41 4.01
CA GLY A 417 -25.75 -13.75 3.53
C GLY A 417 -26.48 -14.19 2.25
N ALA A 418 -27.39 -13.37 1.69
CA ALA A 418 -28.02 -13.65 0.41
C ALA A 418 -27.06 -13.36 -0.76
N HIS A 419 -26.99 -14.29 -1.72
CA HIS A 419 -26.16 -14.17 -2.93
C HIS A 419 -26.96 -13.53 -4.05
N TYR A 420 -26.38 -12.54 -4.72
CA TYR A 420 -27.08 -11.81 -5.78
C TYR A 420 -26.17 -11.36 -6.93
N LYS A 421 -26.83 -11.02 -8.05
CA LYS A 421 -26.30 -10.32 -9.22
C LYS A 421 -27.37 -9.36 -9.77
N TYR A 422 -26.97 -8.41 -10.59
CA TYR A 422 -27.89 -7.70 -11.48
C TYR A 422 -28.01 -8.42 -12.80
N ASP A 423 -29.24 -8.60 -13.28
CA ASP A 423 -29.52 -9.18 -14.59
C ASP A 423 -29.99 -8.07 -15.54
N ILE A 424 -29.04 -7.59 -16.35
CA ILE A 424 -29.10 -6.33 -17.11
C ILE A 424 -29.32 -6.62 -18.59
N THR A 425 -30.43 -6.14 -19.15
CA THR A 425 -30.66 -6.08 -20.60
C THR A 425 -30.02 -4.79 -21.13
N GLY A 426 -28.97 -4.92 -21.95
CA GLY A 426 -28.33 -3.77 -22.59
C GLY A 426 -29.06 -3.31 -23.86
N PRO A 427 -28.68 -2.15 -24.45
CA PRO A 427 -29.33 -1.56 -25.64
C PRO A 427 -28.98 -2.30 -26.95
N ASP A 428 -28.31 -3.45 -26.85
CA ASP A 428 -28.14 -4.44 -27.90
C ASP A 428 -29.15 -5.61 -27.79
N GLY A 429 -30.09 -5.53 -26.85
CA GLY A 429 -31.06 -6.58 -26.53
C GLY A 429 -30.42 -7.83 -25.89
N VAL A 430 -29.18 -7.72 -25.38
CA VAL A 430 -28.48 -8.84 -24.74
C VAL A 430 -28.53 -8.69 -23.22
N ARG A 431 -29.17 -9.69 -22.58
CA ARG A 431 -29.26 -9.84 -21.13
C ARG A 431 -27.96 -10.41 -20.54
N ARG A 432 -27.50 -9.86 -19.41
CA ARG A 432 -26.18 -10.12 -18.80
C ARG A 432 -26.29 -10.16 -17.27
N ALA A 433 -25.86 -11.27 -16.66
CA ALA A 433 -25.68 -11.35 -15.22
C ALA A 433 -24.36 -10.68 -14.81
N LYS A 434 -24.43 -9.70 -13.89
CA LYS A 434 -23.34 -8.86 -13.42
C LYS A 434 -23.20 -8.89 -11.90
N ALA A 435 -21.98 -8.96 -11.38
CA ALA A 435 -21.70 -8.62 -9.99
C ALA A 435 -21.97 -7.13 -9.74
N ASP A 436 -22.32 -6.77 -8.51
CA ASP A 436 -22.53 -5.39 -8.09
C ASP A 436 -21.19 -4.63 -8.03
N PRO A 437 -21.01 -3.51 -8.77
CA PRO A 437 -19.81 -2.67 -8.68
C PRO A 437 -19.53 -2.15 -7.26
N MET A 438 -20.60 -2.00 -6.47
CA MET A 438 -20.62 -1.49 -5.10
C MET A 438 -20.86 -2.62 -4.10
N ALA A 439 -20.56 -3.88 -4.47
CA ALA A 439 -20.56 -5.02 -3.57
C ALA A 439 -19.64 -4.76 -2.37
N ARG A 440 -20.18 -4.86 -1.15
CA ARG A 440 -19.40 -4.77 0.10
C ARG A 440 -18.86 -6.13 0.58
N ALA A 441 -19.41 -7.22 0.04
CA ALA A 441 -18.92 -8.59 0.18
C ALA A 441 -19.20 -9.40 -1.11
N SER A 442 -18.51 -10.51 -1.31
CA SER A 442 -18.63 -11.39 -2.48
C SER A 442 -18.28 -12.84 -2.11
N GLU A 443 -18.69 -13.82 -2.94
CA GLU A 443 -18.30 -15.21 -2.75
C GLU A 443 -16.81 -15.46 -3.00
N VAL A 444 -16.28 -16.52 -2.40
CA VAL A 444 -14.90 -16.97 -2.62
C VAL A 444 -14.69 -17.38 -4.08
N PRO A 445 -13.71 -16.81 -4.82
CA PRO A 445 -13.41 -17.21 -6.19
C PRO A 445 -13.12 -18.72 -6.31
N PRO A 446 -13.59 -19.40 -7.38
CA PRO A 446 -14.04 -18.86 -8.66
C PRO A 446 -15.52 -18.49 -8.73
N PHE A 447 -16.25 -18.50 -7.61
CA PHE A 447 -17.60 -17.95 -7.58
C PHE A 447 -17.59 -16.42 -7.77
N THR A 448 -18.72 -15.85 -8.20
CA THR A 448 -18.78 -14.49 -8.79
C THR A 448 -20.02 -13.71 -8.39
N ASN A 449 -20.81 -14.18 -7.42
CA ASN A 449 -21.94 -13.40 -6.91
C ASN A 449 -21.47 -12.36 -5.89
N SER A 450 -22.24 -11.29 -5.78
CA SER A 450 -22.16 -10.34 -4.68
C SER A 450 -22.92 -10.90 -3.48
N VAL A 451 -22.49 -10.55 -2.27
CA VAL A 451 -23.11 -10.99 -1.02
C VAL A 451 -23.68 -9.78 -0.31
N VAL A 452 -24.93 -9.86 0.13
CA VAL A 452 -25.53 -8.85 1.02
C VAL A 452 -24.87 -8.98 2.39
N THR A 453 -24.31 -7.89 2.94
CA THR A 453 -23.59 -7.90 4.23
C THR A 453 -23.96 -6.72 5.13
N VAL A 454 -23.87 -6.89 6.45
CA VAL A 454 -23.96 -5.85 7.48
C VAL A 454 -22.74 -5.94 8.40
N SER A 455 -21.90 -4.89 8.42
CA SER A 455 -20.81 -4.81 9.39
C SER A 455 -21.35 -4.84 10.82
N THR A 456 -20.79 -5.73 11.64
CA THR A 456 -21.06 -5.85 13.08
C THR A 456 -19.83 -5.55 13.94
N HIS A 457 -18.67 -5.32 13.29
CA HIS A 457 -17.41 -4.96 13.92
C HIS A 457 -17.55 -3.73 14.83
N ARG A 458 -16.75 -3.70 15.90
CA ARG A 458 -16.67 -2.60 16.87
C ARG A 458 -15.22 -2.29 17.15
N TRP A 459 -14.74 -1.21 16.53
CA TRP A 459 -13.38 -0.71 16.66
C TRP A 459 -12.99 -0.42 18.12
N GLY A 460 -11.75 -0.76 18.47
CA GLY A 460 -11.08 -0.43 19.74
C GLY A 460 -9.95 0.59 19.59
N ASP A 461 -9.77 1.16 18.39
CA ASP A 461 -8.62 1.95 17.96
C ASP A 461 -8.77 3.49 18.13
N GLY A 462 -9.76 3.94 18.90
CA GLY A 462 -10.10 5.37 19.01
C GLY A 462 -8.95 6.28 19.47
N GLU A 463 -7.98 5.75 20.24
CA GLU A 463 -6.76 6.48 20.61
C GLU A 463 -5.79 6.63 19.43
N TRP A 464 -5.65 5.60 18.58
CA TRP A 464 -4.85 5.65 17.35
C TRP A 464 -5.43 6.66 16.35
N MET A 465 -6.74 6.57 16.09
CA MET A 465 -7.42 7.46 15.13
C MET A 465 -7.34 8.94 15.55
N ALA A 466 -7.38 9.22 16.86
CA ALA A 466 -7.18 10.55 17.41
C ALA A 466 -5.71 11.02 17.31
N ALA A 467 -4.75 10.13 17.55
CA ALA A 467 -3.32 10.44 17.43
C ALA A 467 -2.93 10.72 15.97
N ARG A 468 -3.40 9.89 15.02
CA ARG A 468 -3.20 10.06 13.57
C ARG A 468 -3.66 11.43 13.10
N ALA A 469 -4.90 11.80 13.42
CA ALA A 469 -5.49 13.07 12.99
C ALA A 469 -4.78 14.32 13.54
N ALA A 470 -3.93 14.17 14.57
CA ALA A 470 -3.13 15.24 15.17
C ALA A 470 -1.62 15.16 14.86
N GLY A 471 -1.16 14.10 14.18
CA GLY A 471 0.25 13.82 13.93
C GLY A 471 0.78 14.36 12.60
N ASP A 472 2.10 14.56 12.53
CA ASP A 472 2.83 14.81 11.28
C ASP A 472 3.64 13.56 10.87
N ILE A 473 3.08 12.80 9.94
CA ILE A 473 3.65 11.57 9.39
C ILE A 473 4.77 11.82 8.37
N HIS A 474 4.92 13.04 7.82
CA HIS A 474 6.05 13.38 6.96
C HIS A 474 7.34 13.56 7.78
N HIS A 475 7.21 14.20 8.95
CA HIS A 475 8.31 14.44 9.89
C HIS A 475 8.42 13.39 10.98
N GLY A 476 7.61 12.32 10.96
CA GLY A 476 7.70 11.16 11.85
C GLY A 476 8.51 9.97 11.29
N PRO A 477 8.77 8.92 12.08
CA PRO A 477 9.39 7.69 11.60
C PRO A 477 8.40 6.88 10.74
N MET A 478 8.83 6.42 9.57
CA MET A 478 8.10 5.45 8.75
C MET A 478 9.04 4.39 8.19
N SER A 479 8.95 3.20 8.78
CA SER A 479 9.50 1.93 8.30
C SER A 479 8.34 0.95 8.09
N VAL A 480 8.20 0.48 6.84
CA VAL A 480 7.03 -0.24 6.31
C VAL A 480 7.39 -1.70 5.99
N TYR A 481 6.56 -2.64 6.44
CA TYR A 481 6.63 -4.05 6.07
C TYR A 481 5.57 -4.35 5.00
N GLU A 482 5.98 -4.62 3.75
CA GLU A 482 5.05 -4.92 2.64
C GLU A 482 4.69 -6.41 2.62
N VAL A 483 3.39 -6.73 2.55
CA VAL A 483 2.85 -8.08 2.78
C VAL A 483 1.78 -8.47 1.77
N HIS A 484 1.94 -9.64 1.14
CA HIS A 484 0.85 -10.34 0.46
C HIS A 484 0.20 -11.35 1.42
N LEU A 485 -0.99 -11.04 1.93
CA LEU A 485 -1.72 -11.83 2.93
C LEU A 485 -1.78 -13.32 2.58
N GLY A 486 -2.11 -13.65 1.32
CA GLY A 486 -2.29 -15.02 0.85
C GLY A 486 -1.01 -15.86 0.72
N SER A 487 0.19 -15.31 0.95
CA SER A 487 1.44 -16.05 0.84
C SER A 487 2.51 -15.72 1.89
N TRP A 488 2.23 -14.79 2.82
CA TRP A 488 2.99 -14.65 4.06
C TRP A 488 2.97 -15.98 4.84
N ARG A 489 1.77 -16.47 5.15
CA ARG A 489 1.47 -17.82 5.65
C ARG A 489 0.15 -18.29 5.06
N GLN A 490 0.19 -19.29 4.18
CA GLN A 490 -1.00 -19.85 3.54
C GLN A 490 -1.92 -20.60 4.52
N GLY A 491 -3.21 -20.61 4.20
CA GLY A 491 -4.23 -21.38 4.93
C GLY A 491 -4.78 -20.69 6.19
N LEU A 492 -4.57 -19.37 6.32
CA LEU A 492 -5.08 -18.55 7.41
C LEU A 492 -6.22 -17.63 6.91
N GLY A 493 -7.29 -17.50 7.68
CA GLY A 493 -8.25 -16.40 7.55
C GLY A 493 -7.79 -15.12 8.27
N TYR A 494 -8.49 -14.00 8.06
CA TYR A 494 -8.08 -12.70 8.60
C TYR A 494 -7.80 -12.68 10.12
N THR A 495 -8.61 -13.39 10.92
CA THR A 495 -8.40 -13.51 12.38
C THR A 495 -7.10 -14.22 12.73
N GLU A 496 -6.76 -15.29 12.01
CA GLU A 496 -5.57 -16.10 12.24
C GLU A 496 -4.30 -15.45 11.67
N ILE A 497 -4.48 -14.56 10.68
CA ILE A 497 -3.47 -13.59 10.25
C ILE A 497 -3.25 -12.56 11.35
N ALA A 498 -4.30 -11.95 11.92
CA ALA A 498 -4.17 -10.94 12.97
C ALA A 498 -3.43 -11.48 14.22
N ASP A 499 -3.74 -12.70 14.65
CA ASP A 499 -3.07 -13.34 15.80
C ASP A 499 -1.60 -13.74 15.55
N GLN A 500 -1.10 -13.66 14.31
CA GLN A 500 0.28 -14.02 13.96
C GLN A 500 1.10 -12.87 13.38
N LEU A 501 0.51 -12.05 12.51
CA LEU A 501 1.16 -10.91 11.85
C LEU A 501 1.35 -9.75 12.83
N VAL A 502 0.33 -9.42 13.64
CA VAL A 502 0.42 -8.29 14.58
C VAL A 502 1.56 -8.48 15.60
N PRO A 503 1.72 -9.63 16.28
CA PRO A 503 2.87 -9.84 17.15
C PRO A 503 4.19 -9.83 16.39
N TYR A 504 4.25 -10.38 15.17
CA TYR A 504 5.48 -10.43 14.38
C TYR A 504 5.97 -9.03 13.95
N VAL A 505 5.07 -8.20 13.44
CA VAL A 505 5.39 -6.84 12.97
C VAL A 505 5.81 -5.95 14.14
N ALA A 506 5.11 -6.06 15.28
CA ALA A 506 5.48 -5.36 16.52
C ALA A 506 6.82 -5.85 17.12
N GLU A 507 7.08 -7.16 17.14
CA GLU A 507 8.37 -7.71 17.60
C GLU A 507 9.53 -7.31 16.70
N MET A 508 9.28 -7.13 15.40
CA MET A 508 10.24 -6.62 14.42
C MET A 508 10.37 -5.08 14.43
N GLY A 509 9.54 -4.36 15.18
CA GLY A 509 9.60 -2.90 15.35
C GLY A 509 9.18 -2.07 14.14
N PHE A 510 8.49 -2.65 13.14
CA PHE A 510 7.99 -1.88 12.00
C PHE A 510 6.86 -0.96 12.43
N THR A 511 6.85 0.27 11.89
CA THR A 511 5.84 1.29 12.21
C THR A 511 4.53 1.11 11.43
N HIS A 512 4.59 0.47 10.27
CA HIS A 512 3.48 0.32 9.34
C HIS A 512 3.54 -1.04 8.63
N VAL A 513 2.38 -1.54 8.21
CA VAL A 513 2.24 -2.61 7.22
C VAL A 513 1.66 -2.01 5.93
N GLU A 514 2.22 -2.37 4.78
CA GLU A 514 1.61 -2.11 3.48
C GLU A 514 1.04 -3.43 2.93
N LEU A 515 -0.27 -3.48 2.73
CA LEU A 515 -0.97 -4.66 2.25
C LEU A 515 -1.18 -4.57 0.74
N MET A 516 -0.60 -5.52 -0.01
CA MET A 516 -0.91 -5.75 -1.42
C MET A 516 -2.43 -5.96 -1.62
N PRO A 517 -3.01 -5.61 -2.79
CA PRO A 517 -4.41 -5.17 -2.88
C PRO A 517 -5.41 -6.13 -2.23
N VAL A 518 -6.03 -5.65 -1.14
CA VAL A 518 -6.99 -6.41 -0.33
C VAL A 518 -8.40 -6.48 -0.95
N MET A 519 -8.62 -5.84 -2.11
CA MET A 519 -9.89 -5.79 -2.82
C MET A 519 -10.19 -7.12 -3.52
N GLN A 520 -11.48 -7.46 -3.65
CA GLN A 520 -11.95 -8.71 -4.27
C GLN A 520 -11.52 -8.79 -5.76
N HIS A 521 -10.68 -9.77 -6.07
CA HIS A 521 -10.09 -10.03 -7.38
C HIS A 521 -10.16 -11.54 -7.70
N PRO A 522 -10.45 -11.99 -8.94
CA PRO A 522 -10.83 -13.38 -9.19
C PRO A 522 -9.65 -14.35 -9.23
N TYR A 523 -8.49 -13.88 -9.66
CA TYR A 523 -7.29 -14.68 -9.88
C TYR A 523 -6.15 -14.25 -8.94
N GLY A 524 -5.85 -15.07 -7.92
CA GLY A 524 -4.81 -14.78 -6.92
C GLY A 524 -3.40 -14.63 -7.48
N GLY A 525 -3.09 -15.22 -8.64
CA GLY A 525 -1.84 -14.99 -9.36
C GLY A 525 -1.77 -13.64 -10.08
N SER A 526 -2.71 -12.72 -9.82
CA SER A 526 -2.55 -11.27 -10.10
C SER A 526 -2.07 -10.48 -8.87
N TRP A 527 -1.90 -11.16 -7.73
CA TRP A 527 -1.47 -10.62 -6.44
C TRP A 527 -2.35 -9.49 -5.88
N GLY A 528 -3.57 -9.34 -6.42
CA GLY A 528 -4.52 -8.28 -6.09
C GLY A 528 -4.84 -7.34 -7.25
N TYR A 529 -3.87 -7.09 -8.15
CA TYR A 529 -3.94 -5.97 -9.10
C TYR A 529 -4.98 -6.11 -10.23
N HIS A 530 -5.59 -7.28 -10.43
CA HIS A 530 -6.73 -7.45 -11.35
C HIS A 530 -8.06 -7.42 -10.58
N VAL A 531 -8.38 -6.26 -9.98
CA VAL A 531 -9.58 -6.06 -9.15
C VAL A 531 -10.87 -6.19 -9.97
N THR A 532 -11.90 -6.78 -9.33
CA THR A 532 -13.28 -6.84 -9.84
C THR A 532 -14.32 -6.26 -8.88
N GLY A 533 -14.11 -6.37 -7.57
CA GLY A 533 -15.00 -5.86 -6.52
C GLY A 533 -14.28 -4.82 -5.67
N TYR A 534 -14.35 -3.55 -6.09
CA TYR A 534 -13.57 -2.45 -5.50
C TYR A 534 -13.95 -2.13 -4.05
N TYR A 535 -15.19 -2.38 -3.66
CA TYR A 535 -15.75 -2.11 -2.33
C TYR A 535 -15.84 -3.37 -1.44
N ALA A 536 -15.36 -4.53 -1.91
CA ALA A 536 -15.34 -5.77 -1.14
C ALA A 536 -13.90 -6.18 -0.80
N ALA A 537 -13.69 -6.66 0.42
CA ALA A 537 -12.44 -7.31 0.80
C ALA A 537 -12.32 -8.71 0.15
N ASP A 538 -11.10 -9.24 0.01
CA ASP A 538 -10.85 -10.58 -0.52
C ASP A 538 -11.44 -11.68 0.38
N SER A 539 -12.60 -12.14 -0.04
CA SER A 539 -13.40 -13.22 0.54
C SER A 539 -12.62 -14.52 0.82
N ARG A 540 -11.47 -14.77 0.17
CA ARG A 540 -10.61 -15.93 0.46
C ARG A 540 -10.16 -16.03 1.92
N PHE A 541 -10.09 -14.90 2.63
CA PHE A 541 -9.66 -14.84 4.02
C PHE A 541 -10.83 -14.78 5.03
N GLY A 542 -12.08 -14.85 4.53
CA GLY A 542 -13.31 -14.86 5.33
C GLY A 542 -14.15 -13.58 5.20
N HIS A 543 -14.95 -13.30 6.24
CA HIS A 543 -15.81 -12.11 6.31
C HIS A 543 -14.97 -10.82 6.38
N GLU A 544 -15.46 -9.73 5.79
CA GLU A 544 -14.72 -8.46 5.72
C GLU A 544 -14.56 -7.77 7.08
N ASP A 545 -15.42 -8.06 8.07
CA ASP A 545 -15.19 -7.69 9.48
C ASP A 545 -13.93 -8.33 10.07
N GLY A 546 -13.42 -9.40 9.46
CA GLY A 546 -12.11 -9.97 9.76
C GLY A 546 -10.96 -9.05 9.31
N LEU A 547 -11.08 -8.37 8.16
CA LEU A 547 -10.11 -7.36 7.74
C LEU A 547 -10.17 -6.14 8.67
N ARG A 548 -11.37 -5.69 9.08
CA ARG A 548 -11.51 -4.66 10.13
C ARG A 548 -10.81 -5.08 11.42
N TYR A 549 -11.00 -6.32 11.86
CA TYR A 549 -10.32 -6.87 13.03
C TYR A 549 -8.78 -6.94 12.88
N LEU A 550 -8.25 -7.23 11.68
CA LEU A 550 -6.82 -7.17 11.42
C LEU A 550 -6.28 -5.74 11.58
N VAL A 551 -6.97 -4.73 11.01
CA VAL A 551 -6.60 -3.31 11.13
C VAL A 551 -6.70 -2.82 12.58
N ASP A 552 -7.82 -3.08 13.24
CA ASP A 552 -8.07 -2.75 14.65
C ASP A 552 -6.97 -3.31 15.58
N ARG A 553 -6.53 -4.55 15.33
CA ARG A 553 -5.44 -5.20 16.07
C ARG A 553 -4.06 -4.63 15.74
N LEU A 554 -3.81 -4.13 14.52
CA LEU A 554 -2.58 -3.42 14.16
C LEU A 554 -2.53 -2.05 14.85
N HIS A 555 -3.61 -1.28 14.81
CA HIS A 555 -3.74 0.02 15.49
C HIS A 555 -3.56 -0.11 17.02
N GLN A 556 -4.17 -1.12 17.64
CA GLN A 556 -3.99 -1.45 19.06
C GLN A 556 -2.55 -1.88 19.43
N ALA A 557 -1.73 -2.25 18.43
CA ALA A 557 -0.30 -2.53 18.60
C ALA A 557 0.60 -1.33 18.24
N GLY A 558 0.03 -0.18 17.87
CA GLY A 558 0.77 1.01 17.45
C GLY A 558 1.37 0.92 16.04
N VAL A 559 0.78 0.07 15.18
CA VAL A 559 1.22 -0.17 13.80
C VAL A 559 0.17 0.33 12.81
N GLY A 560 0.57 1.21 11.90
CA GLY A 560 -0.35 1.75 10.89
C GLY A 560 -0.56 0.83 9.68
N VAL A 561 -1.66 1.03 8.95
CA VAL A 561 -2.04 0.21 7.79
C VAL A 561 -2.17 1.03 6.51
N ILE A 562 -1.30 0.74 5.55
CA ILE A 562 -1.37 1.22 4.17
C ILE A 562 -1.98 0.10 3.31
N LEU A 563 -2.87 0.45 2.38
CA LEU A 563 -3.43 -0.50 1.41
C LEU A 563 -3.03 -0.13 -0.02
N ASP A 564 -2.64 -1.13 -0.82
CA ASP A 564 -2.48 -0.93 -2.26
C ASP A 564 -3.84 -0.72 -2.93
N TRP A 565 -3.99 0.44 -3.57
CA TRP A 565 -5.20 0.86 -4.25
C TRP A 565 -4.95 0.91 -5.77
N VAL A 566 -5.90 0.37 -6.55
CA VAL A 566 -5.70 0.07 -7.98
C VAL A 566 -6.69 0.86 -8.88
N PRO A 567 -6.60 2.20 -8.93
CA PRO A 567 -7.47 3.04 -9.75
C PRO A 567 -7.11 3.06 -11.24
N GLY A 568 -5.92 2.57 -11.63
CA GLY A 568 -5.41 2.71 -13.00
C GLY A 568 -6.12 1.84 -14.04
N HIS A 569 -6.52 0.63 -13.67
CA HIS A 569 -7.14 -0.34 -14.57
C HIS A 569 -7.99 -1.37 -13.80
N PHE A 570 -8.82 -2.14 -14.51
CA PHE A 570 -9.64 -3.21 -13.96
C PHE A 570 -9.63 -4.48 -14.83
N ALA A 571 -10.07 -5.60 -14.25
CA ALA A 571 -10.07 -6.91 -14.93
C ALA A 571 -11.04 -6.98 -16.13
N THR A 572 -10.74 -7.84 -17.11
CA THR A 572 -11.52 -8.01 -18.35
C THR A 572 -12.73 -8.94 -18.20
N ASP A 573 -13.01 -9.41 -16.99
CA ASP A 573 -14.07 -10.33 -16.64
C ASP A 573 -15.47 -9.85 -17.07
N PRO A 574 -16.18 -10.58 -17.96
CA PRO A 574 -17.45 -10.11 -18.55
C PRO A 574 -18.62 -10.10 -17.56
N TRP A 575 -18.48 -10.72 -16.39
CA TRP A 575 -19.43 -10.68 -15.27
C TRP A 575 -19.18 -9.50 -14.32
N ALA A 576 -18.06 -8.78 -14.46
CA ALA A 576 -17.70 -7.60 -13.67
C ALA A 576 -17.93 -6.29 -14.47
N LEU A 577 -17.11 -5.26 -14.26
CA LEU A 577 -17.33 -3.89 -14.80
C LEU A 577 -17.31 -3.79 -16.34
N ALA A 578 -16.64 -4.69 -17.05
CA ALA A 578 -16.42 -4.60 -18.50
C ALA A 578 -17.75 -4.56 -19.28
N ARG A 579 -17.98 -3.50 -20.07
CA ARG A 579 -19.24 -3.22 -20.79
C ARG A 579 -20.49 -3.40 -19.93
N PHE A 580 -20.51 -2.79 -18.73
CA PHE A 580 -21.44 -3.13 -17.66
C PHE A 580 -22.92 -3.22 -18.09
N ASP A 581 -23.45 -2.17 -18.73
CA ASP A 581 -24.83 -2.12 -19.23
C ASP A 581 -24.99 -2.54 -20.71
N GLY A 582 -23.98 -3.25 -21.23
CA GLY A 582 -23.83 -3.54 -22.66
C GLY A 582 -23.00 -2.49 -23.42
N THR A 583 -22.82 -1.29 -22.86
CA THR A 583 -21.96 -0.22 -23.39
C THR A 583 -20.73 0.00 -22.49
N PRO A 584 -19.62 0.57 -23.01
CA PRO A 584 -18.47 0.93 -22.19
C PRO A 584 -18.80 2.14 -21.30
N ILE A 585 -19.18 1.89 -20.04
CA ILE A 585 -19.50 2.94 -19.06
C ILE A 585 -18.43 3.13 -17.99
N TYR A 586 -17.64 2.09 -17.70
CA TYR A 586 -16.49 2.17 -16.79
C TYR A 586 -15.19 2.32 -17.57
N GLU A 587 -14.99 1.53 -18.63
CA GLU A 587 -13.84 1.67 -19.54
C GLU A 587 -14.02 2.83 -20.53
N HIS A 588 -12.93 3.52 -20.89
CA HIS A 588 -13.00 4.59 -21.88
C HIS A 588 -13.32 4.04 -23.29
N PRO A 589 -14.32 4.60 -24.02
CA PRO A 589 -14.86 4.01 -25.25
C PRO A 589 -13.89 3.94 -26.45
N ASP A 590 -12.89 4.82 -26.52
CA ASP A 590 -11.76 4.67 -27.45
C ASP A 590 -10.70 3.73 -26.83
N PRO A 591 -10.42 2.55 -27.41
CA PRO A 591 -9.46 1.60 -26.84
C PRO A 591 -8.02 2.13 -26.81
N ARG A 592 -7.68 3.19 -27.55
CA ARG A 592 -6.36 3.84 -27.47
C ARG A 592 -6.13 4.56 -26.14
N LYS A 593 -7.21 4.85 -25.40
CA LYS A 593 -7.17 5.29 -24.00
C LYS A 593 -7.66 4.19 -23.04
N GLY A 594 -8.69 3.43 -23.42
CA GLY A 594 -9.42 2.48 -22.55
C GLY A 594 -8.83 1.06 -22.44
N TRP A 595 -7.69 0.75 -23.08
CA TRP A 595 -7.06 -0.56 -23.03
C TRP A 595 -5.58 -0.47 -22.64
N HIS A 596 -5.14 -1.29 -21.69
CA HIS A 596 -3.74 -1.42 -21.31
C HIS A 596 -3.07 -2.57 -22.09
N PRO A 597 -2.23 -2.27 -23.10
CA PRO A 597 -1.74 -3.28 -24.06
C PRO A 597 -0.77 -4.30 -23.45
N GLU A 598 -0.10 -3.93 -22.35
CA GLU A 598 0.91 -4.76 -21.67
C GLU A 598 0.32 -5.69 -20.61
N TRP A 599 -0.73 -5.24 -19.91
CA TRP A 599 -1.38 -5.98 -18.81
C TRP A 599 -2.63 -6.74 -19.27
N GLY A 600 -3.21 -6.38 -20.42
CA GLY A 600 -4.43 -7.01 -20.93
C GLY A 600 -5.69 -6.64 -20.14
N SER A 601 -5.73 -5.41 -19.64
CA SER A 601 -6.77 -4.86 -18.75
C SER A 601 -7.48 -3.65 -19.36
N TYR A 602 -8.66 -3.31 -18.82
CA TYR A 602 -9.39 -2.10 -19.19
C TYR A 602 -8.96 -0.91 -18.34
N ILE A 603 -8.83 0.27 -18.95
CA ILE A 603 -8.52 1.54 -18.29
C ILE A 603 -9.82 2.34 -18.14
N PHE A 604 -10.04 2.89 -16.95
CA PHE A 604 -11.26 3.64 -16.62
C PHE A 604 -11.40 4.94 -17.46
N ASP A 605 -12.63 5.35 -17.71
CA ASP A 605 -12.93 6.69 -18.22
C ASP A 605 -12.85 7.73 -17.10
N PHE A 606 -11.64 8.15 -16.76
CA PHE A 606 -11.39 9.19 -15.75
C PHE A 606 -12.08 10.54 -16.07
N GLY A 607 -12.45 10.77 -17.34
CA GLY A 607 -13.18 11.96 -17.76
C GLY A 607 -14.67 11.93 -17.40
N ARG A 608 -15.24 10.74 -17.19
CA ARG A 608 -16.65 10.54 -16.89
C ARG A 608 -16.93 10.80 -15.39
N PRO A 609 -17.81 11.76 -15.03
CA PRO A 609 -18.05 12.15 -13.63
C PRO A 609 -18.44 10.98 -12.72
N GLU A 610 -19.32 10.10 -13.19
CA GLU A 610 -19.82 8.97 -12.39
C GLU A 610 -18.70 7.94 -12.09
N VAL A 611 -17.79 7.72 -13.05
CA VAL A 611 -16.63 6.82 -12.92
C VAL A 611 -15.55 7.44 -12.03
N ARG A 612 -15.30 8.75 -12.18
CA ARG A 612 -14.38 9.47 -11.30
C ARG A 612 -14.89 9.46 -9.85
N ASN A 613 -16.19 9.67 -9.63
CA ASN A 613 -16.80 9.56 -8.31
C ASN A 613 -16.76 8.14 -7.74
N PHE A 614 -16.96 7.11 -8.57
CA PHE A 614 -16.79 5.70 -8.17
C PHE A 614 -15.40 5.43 -7.61
N LEU A 615 -14.35 6.02 -8.20
CA LEU A 615 -12.96 5.89 -7.73
C LEU A 615 -12.66 6.78 -6.52
N VAL A 616 -13.02 8.07 -6.54
CA VAL A 616 -12.78 9.00 -5.41
C VAL A 616 -13.49 8.52 -4.13
N ALA A 617 -14.74 8.07 -4.23
CA ALA A 617 -15.46 7.47 -3.11
C ALA A 617 -14.93 6.08 -2.72
N ASN A 618 -14.17 5.39 -3.59
CA ASN A 618 -13.54 4.13 -3.23
C ASN A 618 -12.29 4.34 -2.39
N ALA A 619 -11.49 5.37 -2.69
CA ALA A 619 -10.36 5.76 -1.84
C ALA A 619 -10.83 6.08 -0.41
N THR A 620 -11.86 6.93 -0.27
CA THR A 620 -12.36 7.30 1.06
C THR A 620 -13.09 6.17 1.79
N TYR A 621 -13.77 5.26 1.07
CA TYR A 621 -14.34 4.04 1.64
C TYR A 621 -13.32 3.21 2.42
N TRP A 622 -12.11 3.02 1.89
CA TRP A 622 -11.06 2.24 2.57
C TRP A 622 -10.48 2.98 3.80
N LEU A 623 -10.38 4.30 3.74
CA LEU A 623 -9.91 5.14 4.85
C LEU A 623 -10.95 5.27 6.00
N GLU A 624 -12.24 5.18 5.68
CA GLU A 624 -13.35 5.45 6.63
C GLU A 624 -14.08 4.19 7.12
N GLU A 625 -14.39 3.23 6.24
CA GLU A 625 -15.14 2.01 6.61
C GLU A 625 -14.21 0.82 6.95
N PHE A 626 -12.89 0.99 6.74
CA PHE A 626 -11.82 0.07 7.16
C PHE A 626 -10.66 0.77 7.89
N HIS A 627 -10.82 2.05 8.25
CA HIS A 627 -9.88 2.86 9.04
C HIS A 627 -8.44 3.02 8.50
N ALA A 628 -8.13 2.60 7.27
CA ALA A 628 -6.75 2.61 6.75
C ALA A 628 -6.05 3.97 6.90
N ASP A 629 -4.74 3.95 7.22
CA ASP A 629 -3.91 5.13 7.42
C ASP A 629 -3.27 5.64 6.12
N GLY A 630 -3.36 4.89 5.04
CA GLY A 630 -2.91 5.35 3.74
C GLY A 630 -3.24 4.44 2.58
N LEU A 631 -3.08 4.97 1.36
CA LEU A 631 -3.27 4.24 0.11
C LEU A 631 -2.04 4.39 -0.78
N ARG A 632 -1.48 3.27 -1.26
CA ARG A 632 -0.38 3.23 -2.23
C ARG A 632 -0.93 2.93 -3.63
N VAL A 633 -0.66 3.81 -4.58
CA VAL A 633 -1.10 3.68 -5.98
C VAL A 633 0.04 3.10 -6.81
N ASP A 634 -0.22 1.92 -7.39
CA ASP A 634 0.67 1.26 -8.35
C ASP A 634 0.63 1.95 -9.73
N GLY A 635 1.76 1.95 -10.43
CA GLY A 635 1.79 2.20 -11.87
C GLY A 635 1.25 3.57 -12.28
N VAL A 636 1.46 4.62 -11.48
CA VAL A 636 0.89 5.97 -11.71
C VAL A 636 1.28 6.51 -13.09
N ALA A 637 2.46 6.14 -13.60
CA ALA A 637 2.90 6.44 -14.97
C ALA A 637 1.95 5.91 -16.06
N SER A 638 1.29 4.75 -15.85
CA SER A 638 0.29 4.19 -16.77
C SER A 638 -1.00 5.03 -16.85
N MET A 639 -1.33 5.70 -15.75
CA MET A 639 -2.46 6.63 -15.67
C MET A 639 -2.10 7.97 -16.34
N LEU A 640 -0.93 8.52 -16.01
CA LEU A 640 -0.49 9.86 -16.43
C LEU A 640 -0.19 9.99 -17.93
N TYR A 641 0.09 8.90 -18.65
CA TYR A 641 0.60 8.96 -20.02
C TYR A 641 -0.26 8.22 -21.04
N LEU A 642 -0.76 8.98 -22.03
CA LEU A 642 -1.56 8.47 -23.15
C LEU A 642 -0.72 7.58 -24.09
N ASP A 643 0.60 7.78 -24.14
CA ASP A 643 1.57 6.97 -24.88
C ASP A 643 2.14 5.77 -24.10
N TYR A 644 1.74 5.54 -22.84
CA TYR A 644 2.28 4.46 -22.02
C TYR A 644 2.10 3.09 -22.68
N SER A 645 3.23 2.40 -22.88
CA SER A 645 3.37 1.11 -23.58
C SER A 645 2.67 1.00 -24.94
N ARG A 646 2.59 2.11 -25.70
CA ARG A 646 1.99 2.20 -27.05
C ARG A 646 3.00 2.72 -28.09
N ASP A 647 3.03 2.12 -29.29
CA ASP A 647 3.87 2.63 -30.40
C ASP A 647 3.30 3.95 -31.00
N GLU A 648 4.10 4.65 -31.81
CA GLU A 648 3.64 5.82 -32.57
C GLU A 648 2.39 5.49 -33.43
N GLY A 649 1.36 6.33 -33.31
CA GLY A 649 0.07 6.14 -33.99
C GLY A 649 -0.91 5.17 -33.29
N GLN A 650 -0.52 4.49 -32.21
CA GLN A 650 -1.42 3.67 -31.39
C GLN A 650 -2.12 4.47 -30.27
N TRP A 651 -1.72 5.72 -30.03
CA TRP A 651 -2.30 6.63 -29.03
C TRP A 651 -2.80 7.94 -29.69
N LEU A 652 -3.43 8.80 -28.90
CA LEU A 652 -3.83 10.17 -29.30
C LEU A 652 -3.34 11.19 -28.26
N PRO A 653 -2.88 12.37 -28.68
CA PRO A 653 -2.53 13.44 -27.76
C PRO A 653 -3.74 14.05 -27.06
N ASN A 654 -3.48 14.73 -25.95
CA ASN A 654 -4.48 15.51 -25.21
C ASN A 654 -4.91 16.77 -25.99
N ARG A 655 -5.90 17.49 -25.45
CA ARG A 655 -6.47 18.72 -26.05
C ARG A 655 -5.46 19.87 -26.28
N HIS A 656 -4.25 19.78 -25.74
CA HIS A 656 -3.16 20.74 -25.90
C HIS A 656 -2.02 20.22 -26.81
N GLY A 657 -2.15 19.01 -27.36
CA GLY A 657 -1.15 18.37 -28.23
C GLY A 657 -0.06 17.59 -27.49
N GLY A 658 -0.11 17.54 -26.16
CA GLY A 658 0.82 16.76 -25.33
C GLY A 658 0.38 15.31 -25.11
N ARG A 659 1.17 14.56 -24.34
CA ARG A 659 0.94 13.12 -24.06
C ARG A 659 0.30 12.86 -22.70
N GLU A 660 0.07 13.91 -21.93
CA GLU A 660 -0.36 13.87 -20.53
C GLU A 660 -1.87 13.60 -20.48
N ASN A 661 -2.27 12.60 -19.70
CA ASN A 661 -3.66 12.23 -19.50
C ASN A 661 -4.30 13.17 -18.48
N LEU A 662 -4.78 14.32 -18.97
CA LEU A 662 -5.33 15.40 -18.13
C LEU A 662 -6.49 14.92 -17.24
N GLU A 663 -7.26 13.96 -17.75
CA GLU A 663 -8.38 13.35 -17.02
C GLU A 663 -7.90 12.47 -15.85
N ALA A 664 -6.77 11.76 -15.99
CA ALA A 664 -6.14 11.03 -14.88
C ALA A 664 -5.48 11.97 -13.85
N VAL A 665 -4.81 13.04 -14.30
CA VAL A 665 -4.25 14.07 -13.41
C VAL A 665 -5.34 14.65 -12.51
N ALA A 666 -6.51 14.98 -13.08
CA ALA A 666 -7.65 15.47 -12.33
C ALA A 666 -8.18 14.46 -11.29
N LEU A 667 -8.31 13.17 -11.65
CA LEU A 667 -8.68 12.12 -10.71
C LEU A 667 -7.70 12.05 -9.53
N LEU A 668 -6.39 12.02 -9.78
CA LEU A 668 -5.39 11.88 -8.72
C LEU A 668 -5.39 13.09 -7.78
N GLN A 669 -5.51 14.30 -8.32
CA GLN A 669 -5.65 15.53 -7.54
C GLN A 669 -6.95 15.52 -6.70
N GLU A 670 -8.08 15.13 -7.27
CA GLU A 670 -9.38 15.08 -6.57
C GLU A 670 -9.43 14.00 -5.49
N ALA A 671 -8.85 12.83 -5.74
CA ALA A 671 -8.73 11.74 -4.78
C ALA A 671 -7.83 12.14 -3.60
N ASN A 672 -6.62 12.67 -3.87
CA ASN A 672 -5.68 13.10 -2.84
C ASN A 672 -6.27 14.24 -1.98
N ALA A 673 -6.81 15.30 -2.60
CA ALA A 673 -7.40 16.42 -1.88
C ALA A 673 -8.66 16.03 -1.06
N THR A 674 -9.41 15.01 -1.50
CA THR A 674 -10.57 14.49 -0.76
C THR A 674 -10.14 13.58 0.39
N ALA A 675 -9.11 12.74 0.20
CA ALA A 675 -8.58 11.85 1.23
C ALA A 675 -8.11 12.62 2.47
N TYR A 676 -7.20 13.60 2.33
CA TYR A 676 -6.70 14.37 3.49
C TYR A 676 -7.77 15.23 4.16
N ARG A 677 -8.77 15.69 3.41
CA ARG A 677 -9.89 16.49 3.94
C ARG A 677 -10.83 15.65 4.80
N ARG A 678 -11.17 14.44 4.35
CA ARG A 678 -12.12 13.57 5.06
C ARG A 678 -11.45 12.73 6.15
N SER A 679 -10.22 12.29 5.91
CA SER A 679 -9.40 11.53 6.86
C SER A 679 -8.06 12.26 7.13
N PRO A 680 -8.02 13.21 8.09
CA PRO A 680 -6.77 13.85 8.48
C PRO A 680 -5.71 12.85 8.96
N GLY A 681 -4.43 13.17 8.70
CA GLY A 681 -3.27 12.38 9.11
C GLY A 681 -2.95 11.14 8.27
N VAL A 682 -3.76 10.82 7.25
CA VAL A 682 -3.45 9.71 6.31
C VAL A 682 -2.32 10.06 5.34
N VAL A 683 -1.79 9.06 4.63
CA VAL A 683 -0.83 9.25 3.52
C VAL A 683 -1.33 8.66 2.20
N MET A 684 -1.16 9.42 1.12
CA MET A 684 -1.30 8.90 -0.24
C MET A 684 0.10 8.68 -0.81
N ILE A 685 0.38 7.50 -1.37
CA ILE A 685 1.72 7.11 -1.83
C ILE A 685 1.68 6.78 -3.32
N ALA A 686 2.66 7.23 -4.10
CA ALA A 686 2.76 6.97 -5.54
C ALA A 686 3.97 6.11 -5.91
N GLU A 687 3.76 5.03 -6.64
CA GLU A 687 4.77 4.50 -7.56
C GLU A 687 4.65 5.24 -8.90
N GLU A 688 5.62 6.12 -9.17
CA GLU A 688 5.68 6.90 -10.41
C GLU A 688 7.10 6.76 -10.98
N SER A 689 7.28 5.78 -11.85
CA SER A 689 8.58 5.34 -12.39
C SER A 689 9.19 6.27 -13.45
N THR A 690 8.58 7.43 -13.74
CA THR A 690 9.17 8.46 -14.60
C THR A 690 9.65 9.68 -13.79
N SER A 691 9.91 10.78 -14.49
CA SER A 691 10.31 12.07 -13.91
C SER A 691 9.19 13.09 -13.97
N TRP A 692 7.95 12.69 -13.62
CA TRP A 692 6.86 13.66 -13.46
C TRP A 692 7.22 14.63 -12.31
N PRO A 693 7.10 15.96 -12.50
CA PRO A 693 7.46 16.93 -11.48
C PRO A 693 6.31 17.18 -10.50
N GLY A 694 6.61 17.28 -9.20
CA GLY A 694 5.64 17.67 -8.19
C GLY A 694 4.63 16.57 -7.89
N VAL A 695 5.06 15.30 -7.89
CA VAL A 695 4.20 14.17 -7.50
C VAL A 695 3.73 14.34 -6.05
N THR A 696 4.64 14.78 -5.17
CA THR A 696 4.40 15.02 -3.74
C THR A 696 4.18 16.49 -3.37
N ALA A 697 4.04 17.35 -4.37
CA ALA A 697 3.70 18.77 -4.19
C ALA A 697 2.18 18.97 -4.04
N PRO A 698 1.73 20.02 -3.32
CA PRO A 698 0.30 20.33 -3.13
C PRO A 698 -0.47 20.51 -4.44
N THR A 699 -1.76 20.17 -4.43
CA THR A 699 -2.63 20.23 -5.62
C THR A 699 -2.93 21.66 -6.08
N ASP A 700 -2.95 22.62 -5.15
CA ASP A 700 -3.14 24.05 -5.40
C ASP A 700 -1.87 24.74 -5.93
N GLU A 701 -0.69 24.19 -5.65
CA GLU A 701 0.56 24.54 -6.33
C GLU A 701 0.73 23.85 -7.70
N GLY A 702 -0.24 23.00 -8.10
CA GLY A 702 -0.25 22.29 -9.38
C GLY A 702 0.41 20.91 -9.35
N GLY A 703 0.81 20.41 -8.18
CA GLY A 703 1.29 19.04 -7.99
C GLY A 703 0.18 18.00 -8.06
N LEU A 704 0.53 16.71 -7.96
CA LEU A 704 -0.45 15.62 -7.90
C LEU A 704 -1.05 15.43 -6.50
N GLY A 705 -0.42 15.98 -5.45
CA GLY A 705 -0.92 15.92 -4.07
C GLY A 705 -0.56 14.65 -3.29
N PHE A 706 0.35 13.80 -3.76
CA PHE A 706 0.74 12.63 -2.97
C PHE A 706 1.53 13.04 -1.72
N GLY A 707 1.43 12.24 -0.67
CA GLY A 707 2.19 12.41 0.56
C GLY A 707 3.63 11.91 0.44
N PHE A 708 3.84 10.84 -0.34
CA PHE A 708 5.16 10.32 -0.68
C PHE A 708 5.22 9.72 -2.09
N LYS A 709 6.43 9.61 -2.65
CA LYS A 709 6.76 8.91 -3.91
C LYS A 709 7.78 7.79 -3.65
N TRP A 710 7.64 6.64 -4.30
CA TRP A 710 8.65 5.58 -4.31
C TRP A 710 9.90 6.01 -5.11
N ASN A 711 11.09 5.89 -4.52
CA ASN A 711 12.36 6.23 -5.17
C ASN A 711 12.89 5.07 -6.03
N MET A 712 12.25 4.86 -7.18
CA MET A 712 12.61 3.79 -8.12
C MET A 712 14.02 3.96 -8.71
N GLY A 713 14.54 5.19 -8.79
CA GLY A 713 15.92 5.48 -9.20
C GLY A 713 16.94 5.00 -8.18
N TRP A 714 16.79 5.40 -6.91
CA TRP A 714 17.60 4.90 -5.79
C TRP A 714 17.60 3.36 -5.72
N MET A 715 16.44 2.73 -5.90
CA MET A 715 16.30 1.27 -5.86
C MET A 715 17.12 0.62 -6.98
N HIS A 716 16.97 1.08 -8.23
CA HIS A 716 17.68 0.53 -9.38
C HIS A 716 19.20 0.71 -9.28
N ASP A 717 19.65 1.94 -8.98
CA ASP A 717 21.06 2.27 -8.84
C ASP A 717 21.71 1.49 -7.69
N THR A 718 21.02 1.33 -6.56
CA THR A 718 21.54 0.63 -5.38
C THR A 718 21.61 -0.88 -5.59
N LEU A 719 20.56 -1.52 -6.12
CA LEU A 719 20.59 -2.96 -6.40
C LEU A 719 21.58 -3.30 -7.53
N GLY A 720 21.68 -2.47 -8.57
CA GLY A 720 22.69 -2.58 -9.61
C GLY A 720 24.12 -2.42 -9.08
N TYR A 721 24.34 -1.49 -8.15
CA TYR A 721 25.62 -1.31 -7.47
C TYR A 721 26.04 -2.54 -6.67
N LEU A 722 25.12 -3.08 -5.86
CA LEU A 722 25.39 -4.18 -4.94
C LEU A 722 25.53 -5.54 -5.63
N GLY A 723 24.80 -5.76 -6.74
CA GLY A 723 24.96 -6.96 -7.56
C GLY A 723 26.29 -7.07 -8.29
N ALA A 724 27.00 -5.95 -8.47
CA ALA A 724 28.33 -5.94 -9.07
C ALA A 724 29.44 -6.40 -8.10
N SER A 725 30.57 -6.84 -8.64
CA SER A 725 31.73 -7.25 -7.82
C SER A 725 32.34 -6.06 -7.07
N PRO A 726 33.01 -6.26 -5.92
CA PRO A 726 33.71 -5.19 -5.22
C PRO A 726 34.76 -4.44 -6.07
N PHE A 727 35.36 -5.08 -7.08
CA PHE A 727 36.24 -4.38 -8.03
C PHE A 727 35.44 -3.48 -8.99
N THR A 728 34.28 -3.95 -9.46
CA THR A 728 33.39 -3.18 -10.33
C THR A 728 32.79 -1.98 -9.61
N ARG A 729 32.41 -2.13 -8.34
CA ARG A 729 31.82 -1.09 -7.48
C ARG A 729 32.64 0.22 -7.48
N ALA A 730 33.97 0.13 -7.48
CA ALA A 730 34.87 1.29 -7.56
C ALA A 730 34.68 2.12 -8.84
N HIS A 731 34.42 1.47 -9.98
CA HIS A 731 34.21 2.14 -11.27
C HIS A 731 32.81 2.77 -11.43
N GLN A 732 31.85 2.38 -10.58
CA GLN A 732 30.47 2.86 -10.58
C GLN A 732 30.08 3.49 -9.23
N HIS A 733 31.06 4.00 -8.48
CA HIS A 733 30.89 4.55 -7.13
C HIS A 733 29.82 5.67 -7.05
N HIS A 734 29.63 6.40 -8.15
CA HIS A 734 28.65 7.47 -8.27
C HIS A 734 27.18 6.98 -8.31
N ALA A 735 26.91 5.69 -8.51
CA ALA A 735 25.54 5.17 -8.54
C ALA A 735 24.82 5.40 -7.20
N LEU A 736 25.47 5.09 -6.08
CA LEU A 736 24.89 5.35 -4.75
C LEU A 736 24.76 6.85 -4.45
N THR A 737 25.70 7.68 -4.91
CA THR A 737 25.66 9.13 -4.66
C THR A 737 24.65 9.88 -5.53
N PHE A 738 24.22 9.30 -6.66
CA PHE A 738 23.38 10.00 -7.65
C PHE A 738 21.97 10.28 -7.13
N SER A 739 21.40 9.37 -6.35
CA SER A 739 20.07 9.56 -5.74
C SER A 739 19.96 10.85 -4.90
N LEU A 740 21.02 11.20 -4.17
CA LEU A 740 21.11 12.41 -3.35
C LEU A 740 21.23 13.73 -4.15
N VAL A 741 21.35 13.66 -5.49
CA VAL A 741 21.23 14.85 -6.37
C VAL A 741 19.76 15.31 -6.50
N TYR A 742 18.80 14.40 -6.27
CA TYR A 742 17.36 14.69 -6.39
C TYR A 742 16.51 14.27 -5.17
N ALA A 743 17.10 13.65 -4.14
CA ALA A 743 16.41 13.13 -2.95
C ALA A 743 15.60 14.16 -2.13
N PHE A 744 15.79 15.46 -2.37
CA PHE A 744 15.05 16.55 -1.71
C PHE A 744 14.06 17.27 -2.65
N GLY A 745 13.86 16.77 -3.86
CA GLY A 745 12.87 17.30 -4.83
C GLY A 745 11.48 16.70 -4.70
N GLU A 746 11.34 15.58 -3.99
CA GLU A 746 10.08 14.90 -3.67
C GLU A 746 10.21 14.26 -2.27
N LYS A 747 9.09 14.00 -1.58
CA LYS A 747 9.08 13.24 -0.32
C LYS A 747 9.22 11.74 -0.62
N TYR A 748 10.40 11.16 -0.45
CA TYR A 748 10.67 9.78 -0.88
C TYR A 748 10.43 8.69 0.18
N ILE A 749 9.89 7.56 -0.28
CA ILE A 749 10.10 6.22 0.30
C ILE A 749 11.21 5.52 -0.50
N LEU A 750 12.01 4.69 0.15
CA LEU A 750 13.09 3.86 -0.40
C LEU A 750 12.63 2.39 -0.44
N PRO A 751 12.01 1.92 -1.55
CA PRO A 751 11.37 0.61 -1.59
C PRO A 751 12.34 -0.52 -1.95
N ILE A 752 12.19 -1.65 -1.26
CA ILE A 752 12.61 -2.98 -1.72
C ILE A 752 11.36 -3.86 -1.69
N SER A 753 10.56 -3.74 -2.74
CA SER A 753 9.19 -4.27 -2.81
C SER A 753 9.09 -5.68 -3.38
N HIS A 754 7.88 -6.25 -3.34
CA HIS A 754 7.53 -7.57 -3.87
C HIS A 754 8.06 -7.80 -5.29
N ASP A 755 7.90 -6.79 -6.15
CA ASP A 755 8.22 -6.86 -7.56
C ASP A 755 9.73 -7.02 -7.81
N GLU A 756 10.58 -6.61 -6.87
CA GLU A 756 12.03 -6.81 -6.99
C GLU A 756 12.52 -8.21 -6.63
N VAL A 757 11.72 -9.06 -5.98
CA VAL A 757 12.15 -10.40 -5.53
C VAL A 757 11.48 -11.56 -6.28
N VAL A 758 11.03 -11.31 -7.51
CA VAL A 758 10.30 -12.23 -8.41
C VAL A 758 10.89 -12.27 -9.83
N HIS A 759 10.25 -13.03 -10.73
CA HIS A 759 10.47 -12.99 -12.18
C HIS A 759 11.92 -13.23 -12.65
N GLY A 760 12.73 -13.94 -11.87
CA GLY A 760 14.14 -14.15 -12.16
C GLY A 760 15.08 -13.01 -11.77
N LYS A 761 14.55 -11.93 -11.14
CA LYS A 761 15.35 -10.82 -10.57
C LYS A 761 16.17 -11.24 -9.35
N GLY A 762 15.91 -12.43 -8.79
CA GLY A 762 16.54 -12.97 -7.57
C GLY A 762 16.02 -12.31 -6.29
N SER A 763 15.92 -13.09 -5.20
CA SER A 763 15.69 -12.52 -3.86
C SER A 763 16.85 -11.66 -3.40
N LEU A 764 16.61 -10.75 -2.44
CA LEU A 764 17.57 -9.71 -2.02
C LEU A 764 18.99 -10.25 -1.76
N VAL A 765 19.14 -11.27 -0.92
CA VAL A 765 20.44 -11.89 -0.61
C VAL A 765 21.11 -12.56 -1.82
N ARG A 766 20.32 -12.99 -2.81
CA ARG A 766 20.85 -13.60 -4.03
C ARG A 766 21.33 -12.58 -5.05
N LYS A 767 20.76 -11.37 -5.09
CA LYS A 767 21.24 -10.24 -5.90
C LYS A 767 22.70 -9.89 -5.57
N MET A 768 23.06 -9.88 -4.28
CA MET A 768 24.38 -9.50 -3.79
C MET A 768 25.52 -10.32 -4.41
N SER A 769 26.67 -9.70 -4.69
CA SER A 769 27.85 -10.43 -5.19
C SER A 769 28.65 -11.14 -4.07
N GLY A 770 29.49 -12.10 -4.46
CA GLY A 770 30.40 -12.82 -3.55
C GLY A 770 29.96 -14.25 -3.19
N ASP A 771 30.67 -14.83 -2.22
CA ASP A 771 30.31 -16.09 -1.56
C ASP A 771 29.10 -15.96 -0.62
N VAL A 772 28.73 -17.03 0.09
CA VAL A 772 27.57 -17.04 1.01
C VAL A 772 27.71 -15.99 2.11
N TRP A 773 28.85 -15.94 2.82
CA TRP A 773 29.05 -14.98 3.90
C TRP A 773 29.06 -13.55 3.36
N GLN A 774 29.73 -13.32 2.22
CA GLN A 774 29.78 -12.01 1.56
C GLN A 774 28.39 -11.53 1.11
N LYS A 775 27.49 -12.43 0.71
CA LYS A 775 26.09 -12.11 0.38
C LYS A 775 25.30 -11.66 1.60
N PHE A 776 25.39 -12.38 2.71
CA PHE A 776 24.73 -11.99 3.97
C PHE A 776 25.31 -10.66 4.50
N ALA A 777 26.64 -10.51 4.55
CA ALA A 777 27.29 -9.26 4.96
C ALA A 777 26.88 -8.06 4.08
N THR A 778 26.93 -8.20 2.75
CA THR A 778 26.45 -7.15 1.83
C THR A 778 24.97 -6.82 2.06
N THR A 779 24.12 -7.81 2.34
CA THR A 779 22.69 -7.59 2.64
C THR A 779 22.53 -6.78 3.92
N ARG A 780 23.28 -7.11 4.98
CA ARG A 780 23.28 -6.37 6.26
C ARG A 780 23.77 -4.92 6.10
N ALA A 781 24.88 -4.72 5.38
CA ALA A 781 25.41 -3.39 5.07
C ALA A 781 24.43 -2.55 4.23
N PHE A 782 23.73 -3.19 3.29
CA PHE A 782 22.70 -2.54 2.47
C PHE A 782 21.48 -2.13 3.30
N LEU A 783 20.94 -3.00 4.15
CA LEU A 783 19.79 -2.67 4.98
C LEU A 783 20.11 -1.51 5.94
N ALA A 784 21.31 -1.49 6.53
CA ALA A 784 21.77 -0.32 7.28
C ALA A 784 21.88 0.93 6.41
N TYR A 785 22.43 0.84 5.19
CA TYR A 785 22.48 1.95 4.25
C TYR A 785 21.07 2.48 3.88
N GLN A 786 20.09 1.60 3.67
CA GLN A 786 18.69 1.97 3.39
C GLN A 786 18.05 2.70 4.58
N TRP A 787 18.26 2.23 5.81
CA TRP A 787 17.73 2.87 7.02
C TRP A 787 18.42 4.19 7.40
N SER A 788 19.67 4.42 6.96
CA SER A 788 20.37 5.68 7.20
C SER A 788 20.33 6.67 6.03
N HIS A 789 19.96 6.25 4.82
CA HIS A 789 19.75 7.15 3.69
C HIS A 789 18.51 8.03 3.92
N PRO A 790 18.50 9.31 3.49
CA PRO A 790 17.30 10.14 3.58
C PRO A 790 16.12 9.54 2.80
N GLY A 791 14.95 9.48 3.44
CA GLY A 791 13.73 8.87 2.92
C GLY A 791 13.19 7.75 3.82
N LYS A 792 11.87 7.56 3.82
CA LYS A 792 11.18 6.51 4.60
C LYS A 792 11.51 5.12 4.05
N GLN A 793 11.42 4.04 4.83
CA GLN A 793 11.83 2.71 4.37
C GLN A 793 10.63 1.81 4.06
N LEU A 794 10.76 0.97 3.02
CA LEU A 794 9.84 -0.14 2.75
C LEU A 794 10.65 -1.41 2.42
N LEU A 795 10.25 -2.53 3.03
CA LEU A 795 10.88 -3.84 2.83
C LEU A 795 9.82 -4.95 2.73
N PHE A 796 9.85 -5.69 1.63
CA PHE A 796 8.92 -6.79 1.40
C PHE A 796 9.25 -8.05 2.19
N MET A 797 8.18 -8.70 2.67
CA MET A 797 8.21 -9.94 3.44
C MET A 797 9.10 -11.06 2.84
N GLY A 798 9.87 -11.71 3.70
CA GLY A 798 10.93 -12.65 3.33
C GLY A 798 12.30 -11.98 3.15
N SER A 799 12.38 -10.67 2.88
CA SER A 799 13.66 -9.97 2.76
C SER A 799 14.32 -9.68 4.11
N GLU A 800 13.52 -9.53 5.17
CA GLU A 800 13.95 -9.22 6.54
C GLU A 800 14.73 -10.36 7.21
N PHE A 801 14.51 -11.61 6.80
CA PHE A 801 15.34 -12.77 7.17
C PHE A 801 16.15 -13.31 5.99
N ALA A 802 16.35 -12.50 4.94
CA ALA A 802 17.18 -12.83 3.78
C ALA A 802 16.80 -14.15 3.09
N GLN A 803 15.51 -14.37 2.77
CA GLN A 803 15.01 -15.58 2.11
C GLN A 803 15.80 -15.93 0.84
N ALA A 804 16.25 -17.18 0.73
CA ALA A 804 17.10 -17.65 -0.39
C ALA A 804 16.33 -18.03 -1.68
N ARG A 805 15.00 -18.13 -1.61
CA ARG A 805 14.12 -18.26 -2.79
C ARG A 805 13.52 -16.91 -3.18
N GLU A 806 13.26 -16.72 -4.46
CA GLU A 806 12.34 -15.68 -4.93
C GLU A 806 10.96 -15.88 -4.28
N TRP A 807 10.22 -14.79 -4.14
CA TRP A 807 8.83 -14.86 -3.71
C TRP A 807 8.00 -15.61 -4.76
N ALA A 808 6.91 -16.22 -4.30
CA ALA A 808 5.93 -16.91 -5.13
C ALA A 808 4.64 -17.01 -4.33
N ASP A 809 3.54 -16.49 -4.86
CA ASP A 809 2.21 -16.50 -4.24
C ASP A 809 1.70 -17.93 -3.94
N GLY A 810 2.09 -18.89 -4.78
CA GLY A 810 1.73 -20.31 -4.65
C GLY A 810 2.30 -21.03 -3.43
N GLY A 811 3.09 -20.40 -2.54
CA GLY A 811 3.56 -21.03 -1.30
C GLY A 811 3.95 -20.03 -0.20
N SER A 812 3.65 -20.38 1.06
CA SER A 812 4.14 -19.66 2.26
C SER A 812 5.62 -19.31 2.19
N LEU A 813 6.03 -18.18 2.76
CA LEU A 813 7.44 -17.85 2.95
C LEU A 813 8.22 -18.97 3.66
N SER A 814 9.51 -19.05 3.38
CA SER A 814 10.41 -20.08 3.92
C SER A 814 10.82 -19.79 5.37
N TRP A 815 9.84 -19.86 6.28
CA TRP A 815 10.00 -19.64 7.71
C TRP A 815 11.02 -20.58 8.37
N GLU A 816 11.23 -21.78 7.80
CA GLU A 816 12.27 -22.73 8.22
C GLU A 816 13.72 -22.18 8.13
N LEU A 817 13.90 -21.05 7.45
CA LEU A 817 15.19 -20.35 7.39
C LEU A 817 15.49 -19.58 8.69
N THR A 818 14.49 -19.12 9.46
CA THR A 818 14.75 -18.32 10.67
C THR A 818 15.38 -19.12 11.82
N GLU A 819 15.41 -20.45 11.72
CA GLU A 819 16.16 -21.33 12.64
C GLU A 819 17.67 -21.38 12.33
N GLN A 820 18.13 -20.81 11.21
CA GLN A 820 19.53 -20.83 10.77
C GLN A 820 20.24 -19.52 11.14
N PRO A 821 21.47 -19.57 11.72
CA PRO A 821 22.13 -18.38 12.29
C PRO A 821 22.32 -17.21 11.33
N GLU A 822 22.60 -17.47 10.05
CA GLU A 822 22.84 -16.46 9.03
C GLU A 822 21.57 -15.66 8.70
N HIS A 823 20.43 -16.34 8.67
CA HIS A 823 19.12 -15.75 8.42
C HIS A 823 18.56 -15.06 9.67
N ALA A 824 18.68 -15.71 10.83
CA ALA A 824 18.34 -15.13 12.13
C ALA A 824 19.14 -13.86 12.42
N GLY A 825 20.42 -13.81 12.00
CA GLY A 825 21.27 -12.63 12.14
C GLY A 825 20.83 -11.42 11.30
N VAL A 826 20.23 -11.64 10.12
CA VAL A 826 19.62 -10.54 9.33
C VAL A 826 18.30 -10.10 9.95
N GLN A 827 17.49 -11.03 10.45
CA GLN A 827 16.23 -10.71 11.15
C GLN A 827 16.47 -9.94 12.45
N ALA A 828 17.50 -10.32 13.21
CA ALA A 828 17.95 -9.57 14.38
C ALA A 828 18.40 -8.15 14.00
N LEU A 829 19.19 -8.01 12.92
CA LEU A 829 19.60 -6.70 12.43
C LEU A 829 18.40 -5.82 12.03
N VAL A 830 17.39 -6.34 11.33
CA VAL A 830 16.22 -5.52 10.94
C VAL A 830 15.43 -5.06 12.17
N ARG A 831 15.29 -5.93 13.20
CA ARG A 831 14.69 -5.53 14.48
C ARG A 831 15.46 -4.39 15.15
N ASP A 832 16.80 -4.49 15.21
CA ASP A 832 17.63 -3.44 15.80
C ASP A 832 17.73 -2.17 14.94
N LEU A 833 17.67 -2.27 13.61
CA LEU A 833 17.57 -1.12 12.70
C LEU A 833 16.27 -0.36 12.91
N ASN A 834 15.14 -1.05 13.02
CA ASN A 834 13.84 -0.44 13.31
C ASN A 834 13.82 0.22 14.70
N ARG A 835 14.36 -0.46 15.73
CA ARG A 835 14.51 0.10 17.07
C ARG A 835 15.37 1.37 17.07
N LEU A 836 16.56 1.32 16.47
CA LEU A 836 17.45 2.48 16.35
C LEU A 836 16.85 3.61 15.51
N TYR A 837 16.06 3.30 14.48
CA TYR A 837 15.35 4.29 13.70
C TYR A 837 14.31 5.04 14.55
N ALA A 838 13.50 4.33 15.34
CA ALA A 838 12.61 4.98 16.30
C ALA A 838 13.37 5.81 17.37
N GLU A 839 14.49 5.30 17.88
CA GLU A 839 15.32 5.96 18.92
C GLU A 839 16.12 7.18 18.43
N LEU A 840 16.40 7.33 17.12
CA LEU A 840 17.34 8.31 16.58
C LEU A 840 16.64 9.30 15.60
N PRO A 841 16.11 10.44 16.08
CA PRO A 841 15.30 11.35 15.27
C PRO A 841 16.02 11.92 14.03
N ALA A 842 17.35 11.98 14.06
CA ALA A 842 18.17 12.37 12.91
C ALA A 842 18.00 11.48 11.66
N LEU A 843 17.50 10.25 11.83
CA LEU A 843 17.25 9.33 10.72
C LEU A 843 15.91 9.57 10.00
N TRP A 844 15.00 10.39 10.56
CA TRP A 844 13.65 10.58 10.00
C TRP A 844 13.04 11.98 10.07
N GLN A 845 13.45 12.85 11.00
CA GLN A 845 12.85 14.19 11.16
C GLN A 845 13.03 15.08 9.92
N ILE A 846 14.16 14.94 9.22
CA ILE A 846 14.56 15.83 8.12
C ILE A 846 14.96 14.99 6.89
N ASP A 847 14.10 14.05 6.49
CA ASP A 847 14.36 13.19 5.31
C ASP A 847 14.32 13.93 3.98
N HIS A 848 13.44 14.93 3.85
CA HIS A 848 13.08 15.55 2.57
C HIS A 848 13.64 16.98 2.42
N HIS A 849 14.68 17.34 3.18
CA HIS A 849 15.35 18.64 3.10
C HIS A 849 16.87 18.50 3.33
N GLU A 850 17.67 19.26 2.57
CA GLU A 850 19.14 19.09 2.53
C GLU A 850 19.82 19.26 3.91
N HIS A 851 19.22 20.04 4.82
CA HIS A 851 19.71 20.23 6.20
C HIS A 851 19.70 18.96 7.08
N GLY A 852 19.07 17.87 6.62
CA GLY A 852 19.03 16.57 7.30
C GLY A 852 20.17 15.61 6.93
N PHE A 853 21.06 16.01 6.01
CA PHE A 853 22.12 15.18 5.47
C PHE A 853 23.40 15.99 5.22
N SER A 854 24.58 15.36 5.35
CA SER A 854 25.84 15.97 4.92
C SER A 854 26.89 14.91 4.56
N TRP A 855 27.48 14.98 3.37
CA TRP A 855 28.60 14.11 3.01
C TRP A 855 29.87 14.47 3.82
N LEU A 856 30.50 13.45 4.42
CA LEU A 856 31.87 13.55 4.96
C LEU A 856 32.87 13.17 3.87
N ASP A 857 32.65 12.02 3.23
CA ASP A 857 33.30 11.65 1.98
C ASP A 857 32.39 10.74 1.14
N ALA A 858 32.23 11.12 -0.12
CA ALA A 858 31.43 10.48 -1.17
C ALA A 858 32.29 10.03 -2.37
N ASN A 859 33.62 10.07 -2.22
CA ASN A 859 34.59 9.89 -3.30
C ASN A 859 35.63 8.79 -3.03
N ASP A 860 35.54 8.06 -1.91
CA ASP A 860 36.43 6.92 -1.62
C ASP A 860 36.02 5.66 -2.40
N ALA A 861 35.99 5.82 -3.72
CA ALA A 861 35.89 4.76 -4.71
C ALA A 861 37.05 3.77 -4.61
N GLY A 862 38.19 4.16 -4.04
CA GLY A 862 39.34 3.28 -3.81
C GLY A 862 39.05 2.19 -2.76
N ARG A 863 38.20 2.49 -1.77
CA ARG A 863 37.77 1.55 -0.73
C ARG A 863 36.33 1.06 -0.86
N ASN A 864 35.57 1.53 -1.86
CA ASN A 864 34.09 1.43 -1.91
C ASN A 864 33.43 1.96 -0.62
N GLN A 865 33.99 3.02 -0.03
CA GLN A 865 33.55 3.53 1.26
C GLN A 865 32.76 4.83 1.08
N TYR A 866 31.69 4.96 1.85
CA TYR A 866 30.83 6.14 1.91
C TYR A 866 30.74 6.59 3.36
N SER A 867 30.81 7.90 3.61
CA SER A 867 30.66 8.45 4.95
C SER A 867 29.86 9.75 4.95
N TYR A 868 28.91 9.87 5.86
CA TYR A 868 27.97 10.99 5.94
C TYR A 868 27.42 11.19 7.35
N LEU A 869 26.88 12.39 7.60
CA LEU A 869 26.09 12.72 8.77
C LEU A 869 24.61 12.75 8.40
N ARG A 870 23.77 12.11 9.22
CA ARG A 870 22.33 12.36 9.29
C ARG A 870 22.05 13.31 10.44
N TRP A 871 21.14 14.26 10.25
CA TRP A 871 20.84 15.32 11.21
C TRP A 871 19.36 15.44 11.50
N GLY A 872 19.02 15.61 12.78
CA GLY A 872 17.68 15.93 13.26
C GLY A 872 17.53 17.42 13.57
N ASN A 873 16.47 17.72 14.32
CA ASN A 873 16.25 19.03 14.91
C ASN A 873 17.22 19.29 16.09
N GLU A 874 17.18 20.51 16.60
CA GLU A 874 17.88 20.93 17.82
C GLU A 874 17.14 20.37 19.05
N GLY A 875 17.89 19.87 20.04
CA GLY A 875 17.38 19.37 21.32
C GLY A 875 17.29 20.46 22.39
N GLU A 876 16.81 20.08 23.58
CA GLU A 876 16.72 21.01 24.73
C GLU A 876 18.09 21.49 25.24
N ASP A 877 19.17 20.81 24.86
CA ASP A 877 20.57 21.16 25.14
C ASP A 877 21.18 22.18 24.16
N GLY A 878 20.46 22.54 23.09
CA GLY A 878 20.96 23.41 22.03
C GLY A 878 21.91 22.72 21.04
N LEU A 879 22.01 21.38 21.07
CA LEU A 879 22.74 20.59 20.08
C LEU A 879 21.77 19.94 19.09
N ARG A 880 22.23 19.65 17.87
CA ARG A 880 21.40 18.90 16.91
C ARG A 880 21.64 17.41 17.08
N SER A 881 20.55 16.64 17.10
CA SER A 881 20.63 15.18 17.00
C SER A 881 21.41 14.81 15.73
N VAL A 882 22.39 13.92 15.84
CA VAL A 882 23.27 13.55 14.73
C VAL A 882 23.68 12.08 14.80
N VAL A 883 23.69 11.42 13.64
CA VAL A 883 24.26 10.08 13.44
C VAL A 883 25.34 10.18 12.37
N ALA A 884 26.57 9.83 12.72
CA ALA A 884 27.65 9.69 11.76
C ALA A 884 27.67 8.25 11.24
N VAL A 885 27.62 8.10 9.92
CA VAL A 885 27.43 6.82 9.22
C VAL A 885 28.63 6.56 8.35
N VAL A 886 29.19 5.33 8.44
CA VAL A 886 30.29 4.89 7.58
C VAL A 886 29.97 3.50 7.04
N VAL A 887 29.92 3.36 5.72
CA VAL A 887 29.57 2.11 5.04
C VAL A 887 30.69 1.69 4.10
N ASN A 888 31.14 0.44 4.21
CA ASN A 888 32.21 -0.15 3.41
C ASN A 888 31.66 -1.29 2.55
N PHE A 889 31.53 -1.05 1.24
CA PHE A 889 31.11 -2.07 0.27
C PHE A 889 32.30 -2.80 -0.40
N SER A 890 33.47 -2.84 0.24
CA SER A 890 34.59 -3.73 -0.13
C SER A 890 34.70 -4.94 0.82
N GLY A 891 35.23 -6.06 0.31
CA GLY A 891 35.50 -7.28 1.10
C GLY A 891 36.74 -7.21 1.98
N ILE A 892 37.15 -6.01 2.41
CA ILE A 892 38.39 -5.75 3.14
C ILE A 892 38.05 -4.82 4.32
N PRO A 893 38.44 -5.13 5.57
CA PRO A 893 38.29 -4.21 6.70
C PRO A 893 39.27 -3.04 6.56
N HIS A 894 38.82 -1.83 6.90
CA HIS A 894 39.67 -0.64 6.93
C HIS A 894 39.84 -0.17 8.36
N HIS A 895 41.05 -0.35 8.91
CA HIS A 895 41.40 0.13 10.26
C HIS A 895 41.93 1.57 10.20
N GLN A 896 41.71 2.33 11.27
CA GLN A 896 42.22 3.70 11.42
C GLN A 896 41.78 4.65 10.28
N VAL A 897 40.54 4.49 9.83
CA VAL A 897 39.86 5.48 8.97
C VAL A 897 39.65 6.74 9.82
N HIS A 898 40.25 7.86 9.43
CA HIS A 898 39.86 9.16 10.00
C HIS A 898 38.45 9.49 9.51
N VAL A 899 37.56 9.80 10.46
CA VAL A 899 36.18 10.21 10.19
C VAL A 899 35.94 11.56 10.86
N GLY A 900 35.55 12.57 10.08
CA GLY A 900 35.22 13.91 10.58
C GLY A 900 33.91 13.91 11.37
N LEU A 901 33.90 14.58 12.52
CA LEU A 901 32.77 14.59 13.45
C LEU A 901 32.48 16.04 13.93
N PRO A 902 31.21 16.45 14.03
CA PRO A 902 30.84 17.82 14.39
C PRO A 902 31.09 18.16 15.86
N TYR A 903 31.16 17.15 16.72
CA TYR A 903 31.31 17.27 18.17
C TYR A 903 32.49 16.42 18.67
N GLY A 904 33.25 16.93 19.63
CA GLY A 904 34.37 16.22 20.26
C GLY A 904 33.92 15.30 21.40
N GLY A 905 34.87 14.56 21.97
CA GLY A 905 34.60 13.63 23.06
C GLY A 905 34.16 12.25 22.58
N ARG A 906 33.43 11.50 23.42
CA ARG A 906 33.07 10.11 23.15
C ARG A 906 31.92 10.00 22.15
N TRP A 907 32.03 9.07 21.21
CA TRP A 907 30.97 8.67 20.29
C TRP A 907 30.73 7.16 20.37
N ARG A 908 29.49 6.73 20.58
CA ARG A 908 29.09 5.33 20.79
C ARG A 908 28.78 4.63 19.47
N GLU A 909 29.34 3.43 19.29
CA GLU A 909 29.00 2.50 18.19
C GLU A 909 27.63 1.90 18.47
N VAL A 910 26.58 2.58 17.98
CA VAL A 910 25.17 2.15 18.17
C VAL A 910 24.74 1.09 17.17
N LEU A 911 25.37 1.06 16.00
CA LEU A 911 25.21 -0.01 15.02
C LEU A 911 26.58 -0.45 14.51
N ASN A 912 26.75 -1.77 14.41
CA ASN A 912 27.82 -2.41 13.67
C ASN A 912 27.25 -3.65 12.99
N THR A 913 27.10 -3.64 11.67
CA THR A 913 26.48 -4.74 10.92
C THR A 913 27.37 -5.98 10.78
N ASP A 914 28.60 -5.94 11.32
CA ASP A 914 29.53 -7.06 11.37
C ASP A 914 29.73 -7.63 12.79
N ALA A 915 28.91 -7.20 13.76
CA ALA A 915 28.84 -7.85 15.06
C ALA A 915 28.47 -9.34 14.92
N GLU A 916 29.05 -10.20 15.77
CA GLU A 916 28.85 -11.66 15.72
C GLU A 916 27.37 -12.05 15.87
N VAL A 917 26.59 -11.27 16.63
CA VAL A 917 25.14 -11.46 16.83
C VAL A 917 24.32 -11.40 15.54
N TYR A 918 24.83 -10.74 14.49
CA TYR A 918 24.21 -10.68 13.17
C TYR A 918 24.83 -11.66 12.16
N GLY A 919 25.77 -12.52 12.59
CA GLY A 919 26.56 -13.39 11.71
C GLY A 919 27.71 -12.66 10.99
N GLY A 920 28.29 -11.63 11.62
CA GLY A 920 29.49 -10.95 11.14
C GLY A 920 30.80 -11.56 11.62
N SER A 921 31.92 -10.90 11.30
CA SER A 921 33.29 -11.30 11.65
C SER A 921 33.86 -10.62 12.90
N GLY A 922 33.05 -9.83 13.61
CA GLY A 922 33.40 -9.18 14.87
C GLY A 922 34.34 -7.98 14.73
N GLN A 923 34.51 -7.42 13.52
CA GLN A 923 35.32 -6.20 13.34
C GLN A 923 34.52 -4.96 13.75
N GLY A 924 35.11 -4.08 14.55
CA GLY A 924 34.42 -2.91 15.11
C GLY A 924 35.28 -2.07 16.04
N ASN A 925 34.65 -1.14 16.76
CA ASN A 925 35.32 -0.14 17.59
C ASN A 925 35.19 -0.40 19.10
N LEU A 926 34.92 -1.65 19.50
CA LEU A 926 34.76 -2.06 20.91
C LEU A 926 33.71 -1.23 21.68
N GLY A 927 32.69 -0.71 20.96
CA GLY A 927 31.56 0.02 21.51
C GLY A 927 31.65 1.56 21.48
N ALA A 928 32.84 2.15 21.30
CA ALA A 928 32.97 3.62 21.20
C ALA A 928 34.30 4.07 20.57
N VAL A 929 34.31 5.28 20.01
CA VAL A 929 35.51 6.01 19.59
C VAL A 929 35.59 7.37 20.28
N GLU A 930 36.80 7.94 20.40
CA GLU A 930 37.00 9.31 20.90
C GLU A 930 37.28 10.26 19.72
N ALA A 931 36.47 11.32 19.62
CA ALA A 931 36.64 12.41 18.66
C ALA A 931 37.53 13.49 19.27
N VAL A 932 38.71 13.70 18.67
CA VAL A 932 39.71 14.68 19.11
C VAL A 932 39.66 15.96 18.28
N ASP A 933 40.20 17.06 18.82
CA ASP A 933 40.36 18.35 18.12
C ASP A 933 41.38 18.21 16.98
N HIS A 934 40.89 17.75 15.83
CA HIS A 934 41.63 17.49 14.62
C HIS A 934 40.68 17.56 13.42
N GLY A 935 40.57 18.73 12.80
CA GLY A 935 39.62 18.98 11.73
C GLY A 935 39.83 18.10 10.50
N HIS A 936 38.78 17.37 10.09
CA HIS A 936 38.79 16.46 8.95
C HIS A 936 37.43 16.41 8.25
N GLN A 937 37.39 16.12 6.94
CA GLN A 937 36.14 16.00 6.16
C GLN A 937 35.17 17.20 6.35
N GLY A 938 35.71 18.41 6.47
CA GLY A 938 34.94 19.64 6.70
C GLY A 938 34.42 19.85 8.13
N GLN A 939 34.65 18.90 9.04
CA GLN A 939 34.23 18.94 10.43
C GLN A 939 35.37 19.39 11.37
N PRO A 940 35.06 19.98 12.54
CA PRO A 940 36.08 20.44 13.50
C PRO A 940 36.81 19.33 14.25
N PHE A 941 36.15 18.20 14.56
CA PHE A 941 36.77 17.07 15.26
C PHE A 941 36.94 15.88 14.31
N SER A 942 37.72 14.87 14.71
CA SER A 942 37.70 13.56 14.05
C SER A 942 38.09 12.41 14.97
N ALA A 943 37.64 11.21 14.63
CA ALA A 943 37.98 9.96 15.32
C ALA A 943 38.66 8.97 14.36
N LEU A 944 39.41 8.01 14.94
CA LEU A 944 39.92 6.84 14.21
C LEU A 944 38.92 5.68 14.33
N VAL A 945 38.37 5.27 13.20
CA VAL A 945 37.33 4.24 13.10
C VAL A 945 37.88 3.00 12.39
N THR A 946 37.59 1.81 12.91
CA THR A 946 37.65 0.55 12.18
C THR A 946 36.31 0.33 11.50
N VAL A 947 36.32 0.20 10.17
CA VAL A 947 35.14 -0.07 9.36
C VAL A 947 35.19 -1.53 8.89
N PRO A 948 34.18 -2.36 9.22
CA PRO A 948 34.18 -3.80 8.91
C PRO A 948 34.10 -4.09 7.40
N PRO A 949 34.45 -5.31 6.95
CA PRO A 949 34.35 -5.71 5.55
C PRO A 949 32.90 -5.99 5.18
N LEU A 950 32.39 -5.41 4.08
CA LEU A 950 30.99 -5.52 3.66
C LEU A 950 30.03 -5.18 4.81
N GLY A 951 30.24 -4.04 5.47
CA GLY A 951 29.52 -3.65 6.67
C GLY A 951 29.36 -2.14 6.83
N ALA A 952 28.47 -1.76 7.75
CA ALA A 952 28.22 -0.38 8.17
C ALA A 952 28.44 -0.21 9.68
N VAL A 953 28.95 0.97 10.06
CA VAL A 953 29.05 1.45 11.43
C VAL A 953 28.27 2.76 11.56
N TRP A 954 27.45 2.88 12.60
CA TRP A 954 26.82 4.14 13.00
C TRP A 954 27.36 4.58 14.35
N LEU A 955 27.71 5.87 14.44
CA LEU A 955 28.21 6.53 15.63
C LEU A 955 27.24 7.66 16.03
N VAL A 956 26.95 7.80 17.31
CA VAL A 956 26.25 8.98 17.88
C VAL A 956 27.09 9.59 19.00
N PRO A 957 26.93 10.89 19.31
CA PRO A 957 27.56 11.49 20.50
C PRO A 957 27.13 10.72 21.76
N ASP A 958 28.08 10.47 22.64
CA ASP A 958 27.88 9.76 23.91
C ASP A 958 28.28 10.73 25.05
N PRO A 959 27.48 11.80 25.29
CA PRO A 959 27.79 12.79 26.31
C PRO A 959 27.78 12.11 27.68
N LEU A 960 28.92 12.18 28.36
CA LEU A 960 29.09 11.60 29.69
C LEU A 960 28.10 12.25 30.67
N THR A 961 27.49 11.43 31.52
CA THR A 961 26.66 11.94 32.62
C THR A 961 27.49 12.80 33.58
N GLU A 962 26.87 13.68 34.37
CA GLU A 962 27.61 14.53 35.33
C GLU A 962 28.47 13.70 36.31
N GLU A 963 28.05 12.49 36.66
CA GLU A 963 28.80 11.55 37.50
C GLU A 963 30.00 10.93 36.74
N GLU A 964 29.80 10.41 35.52
CA GLU A 964 30.90 9.88 34.69
C GLU A 964 31.92 10.97 34.31
N GLN A 965 31.45 12.20 34.04
CA GLN A 965 32.32 13.34 33.77
C GLN A 965 33.11 13.72 35.02
N ALA A 966 32.51 13.69 36.22
CA ALA A 966 33.21 13.92 37.49
C ALA A 966 34.27 12.84 37.77
N GLU A 967 33.95 11.55 37.56
CA GLU A 967 34.93 10.45 37.68
C GLU A 967 36.07 10.58 36.66
N ARG A 968 35.76 10.96 35.41
CA ARG A 968 36.76 11.17 34.35
C ARG A 968 37.66 12.38 34.66
N ASP A 969 37.08 13.47 35.15
CA ASP A 969 37.80 14.63 35.66
C ASP A 969 38.75 14.26 36.81
N GLU A 970 38.30 13.43 37.76
CA GLU A 970 39.13 13.00 38.89
C GLU A 970 40.25 12.05 38.43
N GLN A 971 39.96 11.11 37.52
CA GLN A 971 40.98 10.26 36.89
C GLN A 971 42.02 11.07 36.10
N GLN A 972 41.60 12.11 35.37
CA GLN A 972 42.52 13.01 34.66
C GLN A 972 43.35 13.87 35.62
N ARG A 973 42.78 14.34 36.74
CA ARG A 973 43.52 15.06 37.79
C ARG A 973 44.56 14.16 38.48
N VAL A 974 44.22 12.90 38.74
CA VAL A 974 45.17 11.89 39.28
C VAL A 974 46.27 11.59 38.26
N ALA A 975 45.95 11.44 36.98
CA ALA A 975 46.94 11.24 35.92
C ALA A 975 47.88 12.44 35.74
N ALA A 976 47.35 13.67 35.83
CA ALA A 976 48.16 14.90 35.78
C ALA A 976 49.07 15.04 37.01
N GLY A 977 48.55 14.81 38.22
CA GLY A 977 49.33 14.86 39.47
C GLY A 977 50.47 13.83 39.51
N ALA A 978 50.27 12.65 38.90
CA ALA A 978 51.32 11.65 38.73
C ALA A 978 52.43 12.08 37.73
N GLY A 979 52.16 13.06 36.86
CA GLY A 979 53.16 13.70 36.00
C GLY A 979 54.03 14.69 36.77
N ASP A 980 53.41 15.55 37.59
CA ASP A 980 54.13 16.54 38.42
C ASP A 980 55.09 15.86 39.43
N GLU A 981 54.71 14.72 40.03
CA GLU A 981 55.61 13.97 40.91
C GLU A 981 56.80 13.34 40.16
N ALA A 982 56.68 13.09 38.85
CA ALA A 982 57.78 12.58 38.03
C ALA A 982 58.78 13.70 37.68
N GLU A 983 58.33 14.85 37.16
CA GLU A 983 59.23 15.97 36.84
C GLU A 983 59.91 16.55 38.10
N ALA A 984 59.21 16.58 39.24
CA ALA A 984 59.79 16.96 40.53
C ALA A 984 60.89 16.00 41.04
N SER A 985 61.02 14.79 40.47
CA SER A 985 62.07 13.83 40.82
C SER A 985 63.35 14.00 39.98
N ASP A 986 63.22 14.38 38.70
CA ASP A 986 64.37 14.53 37.78
C ASP A 986 65.17 15.83 38.01
N GLU A 987 64.54 16.93 38.46
CA GLU A 987 65.28 18.16 38.80
C GLU A 987 66.20 18.00 40.04
N ALA A 988 66.03 16.95 40.84
CA ALA A 988 66.74 16.77 42.10
C ALA A 988 68.18 16.22 41.95
N GLU A 989 68.50 15.44 40.92
CA GLU A 989 69.84 14.84 40.74
C GLU A 989 70.82 15.70 39.91
N ALA A 990 70.37 16.82 39.34
CA ALA A 990 71.11 17.60 38.34
C ALA A 990 72.31 18.47 38.85
N THR A 991 72.87 18.21 40.04
CA THR A 991 74.03 18.96 40.59
C THR A 991 75.13 18.08 41.23
N GLY A 992 75.71 17.14 40.45
CA GLY A 992 76.48 16.00 40.98
C GLY A 992 77.99 15.79 40.63
N SER A 993 78.67 16.71 39.94
CA SER A 993 80.15 16.72 39.66
C SER A 993 80.80 15.67 38.73
N ASP A 994 81.86 16.11 38.02
CA ASP A 994 82.80 15.29 37.22
C ASP A 994 83.66 14.32 38.07
N GLY A 995 83.99 13.12 37.55
CA GLY A 995 85.00 12.25 38.19
C GLY A 995 85.20 10.83 37.61
N ARG A 996 85.89 10.70 36.46
CA ARG A 996 86.24 9.41 35.83
C ARG A 996 87.66 8.89 36.24
N PRO A 997 88.05 7.62 36.02
CA PRO A 997 87.92 6.54 37.01
C PRO A 997 89.24 5.79 37.33
N ALA A 998 89.25 4.87 38.32
CA ALA A 998 90.38 3.95 38.57
C ALA A 998 90.02 2.55 39.16
N THR A 999 90.25 1.53 38.35
CA THR A 999 90.56 0.09 38.60
C THR A 999 90.66 -0.52 40.02
N ALA A 1000 89.80 -1.52 40.27
CA ALA A 1000 90.11 -2.96 40.55
C ALA A 1000 90.81 -3.48 41.84
N THR A 1001 90.44 -4.73 42.21
CA THR A 1001 91.05 -5.69 43.19
C THR A 1001 90.98 -5.31 44.69
N ASP A 1002 90.83 -6.22 45.67
CA ASP A 1002 90.74 -7.70 45.64
C ASP A 1002 89.91 -8.31 46.82
N ALA A 1003 89.58 -9.61 46.69
CA ALA A 1003 89.36 -10.65 47.71
C ALA A 1003 88.51 -10.42 48.99
N ALA A 1004 87.50 -11.28 49.21
CA ALA A 1004 87.50 -12.27 50.31
C ALA A 1004 86.39 -13.35 50.17
N ASP A 1005 86.80 -14.63 50.17
CA ASP A 1005 86.03 -15.86 50.44
C ASP A 1005 86.15 -16.20 51.97
N PRO A 1006 85.66 -17.33 52.57
CA PRO A 1006 84.85 -18.47 52.06
C PRO A 1006 83.78 -19.01 53.08
N VAL A 1007 83.33 -20.28 52.87
CA VAL A 1007 82.81 -21.29 53.85
C VAL A 1007 81.29 -21.55 53.96
N ASP A 1008 80.80 -22.49 53.14
CA ASP A 1008 80.20 -23.81 53.49
C ASP A 1008 79.05 -24.03 54.53
N GLU A 1009 78.05 -24.78 54.03
CA GLU A 1009 77.45 -26.04 54.56
C GLU A 1009 76.28 -26.15 55.59
N ASN A 1010 75.22 -26.85 55.12
CA ASN A 1010 74.53 -28.02 55.72
C ASN A 1010 73.40 -27.92 56.79
N GLY A 1011 72.47 -28.90 56.72
CA GLY A 1011 71.37 -29.19 57.67
C GLY A 1011 69.99 -28.63 57.27
N VAL A 1012 68.97 -29.33 56.74
CA VAL A 1012 68.57 -30.76 56.63
C VAL A 1012 67.83 -31.36 57.85
N ASP A 1013 66.68 -31.99 57.54
CA ASP A 1013 65.87 -33.02 58.25
C ASP A 1013 64.76 -32.70 59.30
N THR A 1014 63.53 -33.09 58.89
CA THR A 1014 62.52 -33.99 59.52
C THR A 1014 61.39 -33.57 60.49
N ASP A 1015 60.21 -34.17 60.17
CA ASP A 1015 59.13 -34.75 61.00
C ASP A 1015 58.27 -33.93 61.99
N GLY A 1016 56.96 -34.26 62.04
CA GLY A 1016 56.01 -33.74 63.05
C GLY A 1016 54.52 -34.05 62.79
N LEU A 1017 54.05 -35.24 63.19
CA LEU A 1017 52.68 -35.74 62.95
C LEU A 1017 51.56 -35.16 63.86
N ASP A 1018 50.43 -34.82 63.22
CA ASP A 1018 49.05 -35.28 63.53
C ASP A 1018 48.24 -34.87 64.80
N ASN A 1019 46.91 -34.75 64.58
CA ASN A 1019 45.73 -34.78 65.47
C ASN A 1019 45.53 -33.76 66.63
N GLY A 1020 44.28 -33.26 66.77
CA GLY A 1020 43.85 -32.22 67.75
C GLY A 1020 42.74 -32.66 68.72
N SER A 1021 42.16 -31.72 69.50
CA SER A 1021 40.94 -31.94 70.33
C SER A 1021 40.39 -30.65 71.04
N SER A 1022 39.26 -30.78 71.76
CA SER A 1022 38.45 -29.79 72.55
C SER A 1022 37.54 -28.82 71.76
N HIS A 1023 36.26 -28.49 72.05
CA HIS A 1023 35.25 -28.62 73.16
C HIS A 1023 34.99 -27.40 74.11
N ALA A 1024 33.84 -26.72 73.92
CA ALA A 1024 32.92 -25.98 74.84
C ALA A 1024 31.92 -25.17 73.96
N ASP A 1025 30.60 -24.96 74.19
CA ASP A 1025 29.75 -24.61 75.37
C ASP A 1025 29.98 -23.17 75.91
N GLY A 1026 28.99 -22.34 76.31
CA GLY A 1026 27.49 -22.38 76.29
C GLY A 1026 26.86 -21.67 77.53
N ALA A 1027 25.62 -21.14 77.60
CA ALA A 1027 24.58 -20.72 76.61
C ALA A 1027 23.40 -19.96 77.34
N SER A 1028 22.69 -19.01 76.70
CA SER A 1028 21.44 -18.35 77.21
C SER A 1028 20.54 -17.80 76.07
N ARG A 1029 19.21 -18.04 75.96
CA ARG A 1029 18.02 -17.75 76.83
C ARG A 1029 17.63 -16.26 76.88
N THR A 1030 16.36 -15.83 76.74
CA THR A 1030 15.02 -16.47 76.95
C THR A 1030 13.90 -16.04 75.97
N ASP A 1031 12.95 -16.96 75.71
CA ASP A 1031 11.46 -16.86 75.74
C ASP A 1031 10.76 -15.66 74.99
N ASP A 1032 9.97 -15.88 73.93
CA ASP A 1032 8.53 -16.26 73.84
C ASP A 1032 7.49 -15.12 74.07
N ASP A 1033 6.64 -14.81 73.07
CA ASP A 1033 5.16 -15.05 73.05
C ASP A 1033 4.52 -14.55 71.72
N ALA A 1034 3.23 -14.84 71.48
CA ALA A 1034 2.45 -14.39 70.32
C ALA A 1034 1.12 -13.72 70.73
N GLY A 1035 0.64 -12.71 69.97
CA GLY A 1035 -0.58 -11.98 70.34
C GLY A 1035 -1.28 -11.24 69.20
N THR A 1036 -2.58 -11.48 69.04
CA THR A 1036 -3.51 -10.75 68.15
C THR A 1036 -3.97 -9.41 68.76
N GLY A 1037 -4.25 -8.40 67.94
CA GLY A 1037 -4.86 -7.15 68.40
C GLY A 1037 -5.51 -6.33 67.27
N GLU A 1038 -6.78 -5.95 67.46
CA GLU A 1038 -7.59 -5.14 66.53
C GLU A 1038 -7.82 -3.71 67.07
N LEU A 1039 -8.12 -2.77 66.15
CA LEU A 1039 -8.99 -1.58 66.33
C LEU A 1039 -8.70 -0.57 67.47
N GLY A 1040 -8.01 0.53 67.15
CA GLY A 1040 -8.67 1.78 66.71
C GLY A 1040 -9.18 2.83 67.71
N ASP A 1041 -8.58 4.02 67.67
CA ASP A 1041 -9.19 5.37 67.70
C ASP A 1041 -8.28 6.37 66.92
N GLY A 1042 -8.65 7.62 66.59
CA GLY A 1042 -9.97 8.21 66.43
C GLY A 1042 -10.00 9.76 66.38
N SER A 1043 -10.59 10.36 65.32
CA SER A 1043 -11.28 11.68 65.28
C SER A 1043 -10.45 12.98 65.52
N THR A 1044 -10.77 14.21 65.06
CA THR A 1044 -11.72 14.83 64.07
C THR A 1044 -11.29 16.32 63.83
N GLU A 1045 -12.10 17.11 63.08
CA GLU A 1045 -12.05 18.58 62.88
C GLU A 1045 -10.97 19.05 61.86
N GLU A 1046 -11.23 19.59 60.66
CA GLU A 1046 -12.40 20.22 59.96
C GLU A 1046 -12.46 21.77 60.03
N LEU A 1047 -12.97 22.39 58.94
CA LEU A 1047 -13.38 23.80 58.74
C LEU A 1047 -12.26 24.85 58.48
N ALA A 1048 -12.46 25.90 57.64
CA ALA A 1048 -13.46 26.14 56.58
C ALA A 1048 -13.17 27.38 55.69
N HIS A 1049 -13.66 27.33 54.44
CA HIS A 1049 -14.26 28.40 53.62
C HIS A 1049 -13.49 29.64 53.08
N ASP A 1050 -14.17 30.26 52.10
CA ASP A 1050 -13.98 31.55 51.38
C ASP A 1050 -12.75 31.68 50.44
N GLU A 1051 -12.86 32.26 49.23
CA GLU A 1051 -14.02 32.84 48.51
C GLU A 1051 -13.80 32.76 46.96
N LEU A 1052 -14.89 32.78 46.18
CA LEU A 1052 -14.86 33.00 44.71
C LEU A 1052 -15.30 34.44 44.39
N PRO A 1053 -14.85 34.97 43.24
CA PRO A 1053 -15.76 35.73 42.39
C PRO A 1053 -15.75 35.23 40.93
N ALA A 1054 -16.90 35.35 40.28
CA ALA A 1054 -17.04 35.20 38.83
C ALA A 1054 -16.95 36.58 38.13
N ASP A 1055 -16.77 36.60 36.80
CA ASP A 1055 -17.76 37.21 35.90
C ASP A 1055 -17.43 37.04 34.41
N HIS A 1056 -18.45 36.66 33.64
CA HIS A 1056 -18.59 36.84 32.18
C HIS A 1056 -19.32 38.19 31.92
N PRO A 1057 -19.65 38.61 30.68
CA PRO A 1057 -19.11 38.32 29.35
C PRO A 1057 -18.85 39.63 28.53
N PHE A 1058 -18.46 39.55 27.25
CA PHE A 1058 -19.24 40.06 26.08
C PHE A 1058 -18.44 40.14 24.76
N VAL A 1059 -19.18 40.04 23.65
CA VAL A 1059 -18.77 40.41 22.28
C VAL A 1059 -19.47 41.72 21.89
N THR A 1060 -18.77 42.66 21.24
CA THR A 1060 -19.36 43.64 20.30
C THR A 1060 -18.33 44.15 19.29
N GLU A 1061 -18.83 44.54 18.12
CA GLU A 1061 -18.13 44.78 16.84
C GLU A 1061 -17.35 46.11 16.72
N GLY A 1062 -16.49 46.17 15.68
CA GLY A 1062 -16.47 47.32 14.74
C GLY A 1062 -15.14 48.10 14.61
N GLY A 1063 -14.63 48.32 13.39
CA GLY A 1063 -13.46 49.21 13.26
C GLY A 1063 -12.84 49.61 11.90
N GLN A 1064 -12.82 48.75 10.86
CA GLN A 1064 -12.26 49.08 9.51
C GLN A 1064 -10.73 49.43 9.44
N PRO A 1065 -10.10 49.44 8.24
CA PRO A 1065 -8.64 49.32 8.09
C PRO A 1065 -7.88 50.65 7.89
N ILE A 1066 -6.55 50.57 7.95
CA ILE A 1066 -5.63 51.59 7.44
C ILE A 1066 -4.68 50.94 6.41
N ASP A 1067 -4.77 51.45 5.19
CA ASP A 1067 -3.88 51.18 4.06
C ASP A 1067 -2.68 52.16 4.09
N HIS A 1068 -1.50 51.77 3.61
CA HIS A 1068 -0.42 52.70 3.27
C HIS A 1068 0.73 52.07 2.46
N GLU A 1069 0.77 52.38 1.16
CA GLU A 1069 1.94 52.22 0.30
C GLU A 1069 3.12 53.14 0.69
N GLU A 1070 4.33 52.73 0.26
CA GLU A 1070 5.52 53.51 -0.11
C GLU A 1070 5.84 54.89 0.51
N ARG A 1071 7.14 55.11 0.83
CA ARG A 1071 8.02 55.93 -0.06
C ARG A 1071 9.51 55.99 0.34
N THR A 1072 10.34 55.53 -0.61
CA THR A 1072 11.49 56.23 -1.22
C THR A 1072 12.49 57.01 -0.35
N THR A 1073 13.79 56.78 -0.57
CA THR A 1073 14.73 57.89 -0.80
C THR A 1073 15.81 57.49 -1.81
N VAL A 1074 16.27 58.43 -2.63
CA VAL A 1074 17.20 58.22 -3.76
C VAL A 1074 18.40 59.16 -3.61
N ALA A 1075 19.59 58.71 -4.03
CA ALA A 1075 20.74 59.58 -4.28
C ALA A 1075 21.47 59.15 -5.57
N THR A 1076 21.27 59.91 -6.65
CA THR A 1076 21.97 59.78 -7.94
C THR A 1076 23.25 60.60 -7.97
N LEU A 1077 24.27 60.15 -8.70
CA LEU A 1077 25.23 61.03 -9.38
C LEU A 1077 25.73 60.36 -10.67
N ASP A 1078 26.44 61.13 -11.51
CA ASP A 1078 26.48 60.98 -12.98
C ASP A 1078 27.90 60.69 -13.54
N ASP A 1079 28.00 60.63 -14.87
CA ASP A 1079 29.20 60.73 -15.72
C ASP A 1079 30.23 59.57 -15.76
N GLY A 1080 30.24 58.82 -16.88
CA GLY A 1080 31.33 58.96 -17.86
C GLY A 1080 32.44 57.90 -18.00
N GLU A 1081 32.79 57.62 -19.28
CA GLU A 1081 34.02 56.98 -19.80
C GLU A 1081 34.32 55.49 -19.44
N GLY A 1082 35.22 54.83 -20.21
CA GLY A 1082 35.81 53.53 -19.81
C GLY A 1082 35.88 52.39 -20.85
N ASP A 1083 36.53 52.61 -22.00
CA ASP A 1083 36.90 51.56 -22.97
C ASP A 1083 37.84 50.47 -22.38
N THR A 1084 37.64 49.19 -22.74
CA THR A 1084 38.67 48.22 -23.25
C THR A 1084 38.41 46.73 -22.90
N GLY A 1085 38.85 45.84 -23.81
CA GLY A 1085 39.41 44.51 -23.46
C GLY A 1085 38.45 43.30 -23.45
N ALA A 1086 38.78 42.25 -24.23
CA ALA A 1086 38.04 40.99 -24.25
C ALA A 1086 38.95 39.77 -24.53
N ASP A 1087 38.60 38.63 -23.94
CA ASP A 1087 38.84 37.22 -24.38
C ASP A 1087 37.83 36.36 -23.58
N GLN A 1088 36.99 35.46 -24.10
CA GLN A 1088 36.99 34.48 -25.21
C GLN A 1088 37.70 33.14 -24.95
N THR A 1089 36.89 32.11 -24.68
CA THR A 1089 36.82 30.77 -25.32
C THR A 1089 35.80 29.95 -24.52
N ASP A 1090 34.60 29.60 -25.01
CA ASP A 1090 34.20 28.75 -26.17
C ASP A 1090 34.80 27.34 -26.15
N PHE A 1091 33.92 26.34 -25.97
CA PHE A 1091 33.90 25.18 -26.86
C PHE A 1091 32.51 24.55 -26.97
N SER A 1092 31.79 24.91 -28.03
CA SER A 1092 30.56 24.25 -28.50
C SER A 1092 30.84 23.02 -29.40
N ARG A 1093 29.87 22.07 -29.53
CA ARG A 1093 29.60 21.07 -30.63
C ARG A 1093 29.02 19.75 -30.09
N PHE A 1094 28.27 18.89 -30.81
CA PHE A 1094 27.64 18.88 -32.16
C PHE A 1094 26.25 18.21 -32.01
N GLY A 1095 25.26 18.30 -32.91
CA GLY A 1095 25.20 19.01 -34.19
C GLY A 1095 24.37 18.25 -35.24
N VAL A 1096 23.06 18.55 -35.37
CA VAL A 1096 22.15 17.94 -36.35
C VAL A 1096 22.29 18.59 -37.73
N ARG A 1097 22.23 17.80 -38.81
CA ARG A 1097 22.19 18.30 -40.20
C ARG A 1097 20.83 18.05 -40.84
N ARG A 1098 20.13 19.12 -41.25
CA ARG A 1098 19.20 19.09 -42.38
C ARG A 1098 19.91 19.47 -43.67
N ARG A 1099 19.33 19.07 -44.80
CA ARG A 1099 19.68 19.58 -46.14
C ARG A 1099 18.38 19.66 -46.94
N GLU A 1100 18.13 20.81 -47.54
CA GLU A 1100 17.05 21.00 -48.51
C GLU A 1100 17.57 20.68 -49.92
N ASP A 1101 16.68 20.26 -50.82
CA ASP A 1101 16.65 20.68 -52.23
C ASP A 1101 15.52 19.96 -53.01
N GLY A 1102 14.79 20.70 -53.85
CA GLY A 1102 14.09 20.14 -55.02
C GLY A 1102 12.63 19.68 -54.87
N ALA A 1103 11.69 20.57 -55.22
CA ALA A 1103 10.42 20.17 -55.84
C ALA A 1103 10.58 20.19 -57.38
N PRO A 1104 9.87 19.33 -58.14
CA PRO A 1104 8.52 19.73 -58.58
C PRO A 1104 7.48 18.60 -58.71
N ALA A 1105 6.20 18.99 -58.71
CA ALA A 1105 5.06 18.20 -59.19
C ALA A 1105 4.71 18.57 -60.65
N PRO A 1106 3.69 18.00 -61.35
CA PRO A 1106 2.73 16.96 -60.91
C PRO A 1106 2.43 15.83 -61.92
N GLY A 1107 1.64 14.83 -61.50
CA GLY A 1107 0.54 14.28 -62.31
C GLY A 1107 0.52 12.76 -62.60
N ALA A 1108 -0.68 12.16 -62.37
CA ALA A 1108 -1.29 11.01 -63.08
C ALA A 1108 -0.57 9.63 -63.10
N ASP A 1109 -1.25 8.47 -63.02
CA ASP A 1109 -2.65 8.09 -62.70
C ASP A 1109 -2.69 6.55 -62.52
N THR A 1110 -3.73 6.00 -61.87
CA THR A 1110 -3.98 4.55 -61.59
C THR A 1110 -2.93 3.84 -60.69
N GLY A 1111 -3.24 2.79 -59.92
CA GLY A 1111 -4.48 2.06 -59.63
C GLY A 1111 -4.21 0.91 -58.62
N ASN A 1112 -5.21 0.06 -58.35
CA ASN A 1112 -5.16 -1.23 -57.61
C ASN A 1112 -3.80 -1.99 -57.62
N ASP A 1113 -3.43 -2.74 -56.58
CA ASP A 1113 -4.20 -3.39 -55.48
C ASP A 1113 -3.65 -3.10 -54.07
#